data_AF-A0A5N7CEY8-F1
#
_entry.id   AF-A0A5N7CEY8-F1
#
_cell.length_a   1.000
_cell.length_b   1.000
_cell.length_c   1.000
_cell.angle_alpha   90.00
_cell.angle_beta   90.00
_cell.angle_gamma   90.00
#
_symmetry.space_group_name_H-M   'P 1'
#
loop_
_entity.id
_entity.type
_entity.pdbx_description
1 polymer ?
#
loop_
_entity_poly.entity_id
_entity_poly.type
_entity_poly.pdbx_seq_one_letter_code
_entity_poly.pdbx_strand_id
1 'polypeptide(L)'
;MKHLDRILDHVHNPGKLRHHRHHQQQPRPQYQQQYQQPPMAQVPPAATQDAPQSVPVLSDSHNVFAHFIIGNAYYMTPDQWESDIIEAQKAHIDGFALNIAPQDHHTDRALLAAYDAAEKIGDFSLFISFDYLSGGPWPADRAITIINAYKNRKAQYYYKGKPLVSTFEGVGNSGDWPSIKAATGCLFIPSWTSMGPAGIRNVLDDVDGAFSWDAWPVGAQDMKVSNDLDWMKALSGRPYMMPVAPWFYTNLPQWNKNWLWRGDDLWHYRWKQVIELQPPLVQILSWNDYGEAHYIGPIYEAGVPEGASRYIANHPHDAWRTFLPHYIDAYRRNIANSRGNAARTVLHQKYPISHADKVVYWYRLNPGQSGSADGTTGNNPRIGQPEMKPHEVSQDKVFVSAFVAEPSEIHVQIGSGPHSVLDAAPGLNHGSFRFNGQTGPVRISIVRGNREVVTTMGPAITEQCAGGLVDWNAYLPEATPATITSSTASTTSFSPEDYSKPYCEFMTANPTIFHAVDGFTKQLESKGYKRLPERESWNSKLEKGGKYYVTRNGSAFISFSIGKDYKSGNGMAIVAGHIDALTAKLKPVSKLPTKAGFLQLGVAPYAGALGDTWWDRDLSIGGRVLVQDPNTGKIESRLIKLDWPIARIPTLAPHFGAPSQGPFNKETQMVPIIGIDNSDLFQEQTPSTTDHSSGIKSGTFASTQPEKLVKVISKELGITNYSSIINWELELYDSQPARLGGLDKDLIFAGRIDDKLCCYAAQEALLASPDSTSTSSIKMVGMFDDEEIGSLLRQGARSNFMSSVIERITEAFSPSYGPNVLAQTVANSFFVSSDVIHAVNPNFLNAYLENHAPRLNVGVAVSADSNGHMTTDSVSYGFIKRVADRCGSTLQVFHIRNDSRSGGTIGPMTSARIGMRAIDVGIPQLSMHSIRATTGSLDPGLGVKLFKGFFDYFEEVDKEFADF
;
A
#
# COMPACT_ATOMS: atom_id res chain seq x y z
N MET A 1 24.53 13.85 13.44
CA MET A 1 24.93 13.51 14.82
C MET A 1 26.16 14.35 15.16
N LYS A 2 26.11 15.11 16.29
CA LYS A 2 27.12 16.07 16.79
C LYS A 2 27.35 17.37 15.99
N HIS A 3 27.32 18.49 16.74
CA HIS A 3 27.77 19.86 16.45
C HIS A 3 27.10 20.66 15.31
N LEU A 4 26.95 21.99 15.42
CA LEU A 4 26.70 22.88 16.58
C LEU A 4 26.27 24.25 16.03
N ASP A 5 25.65 25.09 16.84
CA ASP A 5 25.40 26.52 16.57
C ASP A 5 26.68 27.29 16.18
N ARG A 6 26.53 28.30 15.29
CA ARG A 6 26.77 29.72 15.64
C ARG A 6 26.54 30.72 14.49
N ILE A 7 25.65 31.67 14.78
CA ILE A 7 25.82 33.14 14.59
C ILE A 7 25.81 33.72 13.16
N LEU A 8 24.86 34.63 12.94
CA LEU A 8 24.92 35.74 11.97
C LEU A 8 25.89 36.83 12.49
N ASP A 9 26.83 37.34 11.68
CA ASP A 9 26.84 38.77 11.30
C ASP A 9 28.01 39.27 10.42
N HIS A 10 27.74 40.39 9.73
CA HIS A 10 28.65 41.46 9.26
C HIS A 10 29.88 41.19 8.35
N VAL A 11 29.67 41.38 7.05
CA VAL A 11 30.31 42.37 6.14
C VAL A 11 31.73 42.94 6.43
N HIS A 12 32.53 42.95 5.35
CA HIS A 12 33.69 43.82 4.99
C HIS A 12 35.17 43.41 5.20
N ASN A 13 35.80 43.23 4.02
CA ASN A 13 37.16 43.62 3.58
C ASN A 13 38.36 42.63 3.69
N PRO A 14 39.24 42.57 2.66
CA PRO A 14 40.29 41.54 2.55
C PRO A 14 41.73 42.04 2.79
N GLY A 15 42.68 41.12 3.05
CA GLY A 15 44.10 41.47 2.90
C GLY A 15 45.17 40.45 3.31
N LYS A 16 45.90 39.92 2.30
CA LYS A 16 47.37 39.64 2.26
C LYS A 16 47.95 38.49 3.14
N LEU A 17 48.61 37.48 2.53
CA LEU A 17 50.09 37.25 2.42
C LEU A 17 50.78 36.81 3.74
N ARG A 18 51.76 35.88 3.83
CA ARG A 18 52.71 35.20 2.89
C ARG A 18 53.12 33.82 3.49
N HIS A 19 53.24 32.72 2.73
CA HIS A 19 54.48 32.14 2.14
C HIS A 19 55.70 31.86 3.07
N HIS A 20 56.11 30.59 3.19
CA HIS A 20 57.37 29.99 2.68
C HIS A 20 57.46 28.47 3.02
N ARG A 21 57.81 27.55 2.08
CA ARG A 21 59.15 27.05 1.60
C ARG A 21 59.91 26.20 2.65
N HIS A 22 60.61 25.10 2.35
CA HIS A 22 61.10 24.55 1.06
C HIS A 22 61.31 22.99 1.06
N HIS A 23 61.44 22.42 -0.15
CA HIS A 23 62.15 21.20 -0.65
C HIS A 23 62.94 20.28 0.32
N GLN A 24 63.13 18.96 0.09
CA GLN A 24 63.25 18.14 -1.16
C GLN A 24 62.84 16.64 -0.86
N GLN A 25 62.96 15.54 -1.63
CA GLN A 25 63.52 15.13 -2.94
C GLN A 25 62.69 13.94 -3.57
N GLN A 26 63.33 12.91 -4.18
CA GLN A 26 62.78 11.68 -4.83
C GLN A 26 63.86 10.54 -4.80
N PRO A 27 63.64 9.23 -5.15
CA PRO A 27 62.56 8.59 -5.94
C PRO A 27 61.92 7.29 -5.34
N ARG A 28 61.31 6.42 -6.19
CA ARG A 28 60.39 5.27 -5.88
C ARG A 28 61.09 3.90 -5.70
N PRO A 29 60.40 2.83 -5.22
CA PRO A 29 59.56 1.91 -6.05
C PRO A 29 58.17 1.55 -5.42
N GLN A 30 57.08 1.32 -6.20
CA GLN A 30 56.44 0.02 -6.57
C GLN A 30 56.18 -0.98 -5.40
N TYR A 31 55.02 -1.65 -5.22
CA TYR A 31 53.82 -1.94 -6.06
C TYR A 31 52.53 -1.98 -5.20
N GLN A 32 51.36 -1.64 -5.78
CA GLN A 32 50.12 -2.47 -5.69
C GLN A 32 49.00 -1.95 -6.62
N GLN A 33 47.95 -2.77 -6.80
CA GLN A 33 46.80 -2.59 -7.71
C GLN A 33 45.58 -2.06 -6.87
N GLN A 34 44.37 -1.76 -7.37
CA GLN A 34 43.75 -1.84 -8.71
C GLN A 34 42.54 -0.88 -8.72
N TYR A 35 42.15 -0.35 -9.89
CA TYR A 35 40.76 -0.11 -10.35
C TYR A 35 40.82 0.74 -11.63
N GLN A 36 40.31 0.21 -12.75
CA GLN A 36 40.20 0.92 -14.03
C GLN A 36 38.74 1.07 -14.44
N GLN A 37 38.40 2.21 -15.04
CA GLN A 37 37.11 2.41 -15.69
C GLN A 37 37.08 1.67 -17.04
N PRO A 38 35.91 1.14 -17.48
CA PRO A 38 35.75 0.64 -18.84
C PRO A 38 35.84 1.78 -19.86
N PRO A 39 36.36 1.54 -21.08
CA PRO A 39 36.58 2.58 -22.08
C PRO A 39 35.28 3.05 -22.76
N MET A 40 35.26 4.31 -23.21
CA MET A 40 34.20 4.85 -24.05
C MET A 40 34.12 4.12 -25.40
N ALA A 41 32.92 3.66 -25.77
CA ALA A 41 32.64 3.24 -27.14
C ALA A 41 32.62 4.46 -28.07
N GLN A 42 33.20 4.33 -29.27
CA GLN A 42 33.23 5.39 -30.26
C GLN A 42 31.88 5.48 -31.00
N VAL A 43 31.37 6.71 -31.14
CA VAL A 43 30.14 6.98 -31.90
C VAL A 43 30.44 6.95 -33.40
N PRO A 44 29.73 6.15 -34.23
CA PRO A 44 29.90 6.15 -35.67
C PRO A 44 29.35 7.44 -36.31
N PRO A 45 29.90 7.88 -37.47
CA PRO A 45 29.45 9.09 -38.14
C PRO A 45 28.02 8.95 -38.68
N ALA A 46 27.31 10.08 -38.77
CA ALA A 46 25.89 10.13 -39.09
C ALA A 46 25.55 9.57 -40.49
N ALA A 47 24.56 8.69 -40.55
CA ALA A 47 23.85 8.36 -41.78
C ALA A 47 22.77 9.41 -42.06
N THR A 48 22.58 9.73 -43.34
CA THR A 48 21.45 10.53 -43.84
C THR A 48 20.25 9.62 -44.18
N GLN A 49 19.09 10.23 -44.46
CA GLN A 49 17.77 9.59 -44.68
C GLN A 49 17.07 9.15 -43.36
N ASP A 50 15.77 9.41 -43.14
CA ASP A 50 14.80 10.20 -43.92
C ASP A 50 13.87 10.98 -42.97
N ALA A 51 13.20 12.03 -43.48
CA ALA A 51 12.28 12.85 -42.71
C ALA A 51 10.92 12.13 -42.48
N PRO A 52 10.45 11.96 -41.23
CA PRO A 52 9.14 11.36 -40.97
C PRO A 52 7.98 12.22 -41.48
N GLN A 53 7.40 11.82 -42.61
CA GLN A 53 6.00 12.12 -42.90
C GLN A 53 5.13 11.34 -41.88
N SER A 54 4.04 11.87 -41.33
CA SER A 54 3.46 13.21 -41.48
C SER A 54 2.80 13.64 -40.16
N VAL A 55 3.19 14.80 -39.63
CA VAL A 55 2.54 15.37 -38.42
C VAL A 55 1.06 15.70 -38.74
N PRO A 56 0.10 15.28 -37.88
CA PRO A 56 -1.28 15.74 -37.97
C PRO A 56 -1.37 17.24 -37.64
N VAL A 57 -1.28 18.10 -38.66
CA VAL A 57 -1.46 19.54 -38.51
C VAL A 57 -2.94 19.84 -38.26
N LEU A 58 -3.33 19.96 -36.98
CA LEU A 58 -4.35 20.89 -36.45
C LEU A 58 -4.68 20.62 -34.97
N SER A 59 -4.15 21.45 -34.07
CA SER A 59 -4.86 21.87 -32.86
C SER A 59 -4.32 23.21 -32.33
N ASP A 60 -5.21 24.17 -32.09
CA ASP A 60 -4.91 25.24 -31.13
C ASP A 60 -5.20 24.64 -29.76
N SER A 61 -4.13 24.27 -29.06
CA SER A 61 -4.17 23.22 -28.04
C SER A 61 -4.62 23.74 -26.68
N HIS A 62 -5.92 23.66 -26.44
CA HIS A 62 -6.60 24.04 -25.19
C HIS A 62 -6.27 23.05 -24.06
N ASN A 63 -5.03 23.13 -23.58
CA ASN A 63 -4.46 22.23 -22.59
C ASN A 63 -4.65 22.71 -21.15
N VAL A 64 -4.61 21.76 -20.23
CA VAL A 64 -4.71 21.97 -18.78
C VAL A 64 -3.47 21.40 -18.10
N PHE A 65 -2.81 22.19 -17.27
CA PHE A 65 -1.65 21.78 -16.48
C PHE A 65 -1.92 21.95 -14.99
N ALA A 66 -1.21 21.21 -14.13
CA ALA A 66 -1.12 21.51 -12.71
C ALA A 66 0.29 21.99 -12.34
N HIS A 67 0.38 22.95 -11.40
CA HIS A 67 1.64 23.49 -10.91
C HIS A 67 2.26 22.55 -9.88
N PHE A 68 3.51 22.13 -10.10
CA PHE A 68 4.15 21.08 -9.29
C PHE A 68 5.40 21.65 -8.61
N ILE A 69 5.40 21.70 -7.27
CA ILE A 69 6.50 22.22 -6.46
C ILE A 69 7.61 21.17 -6.39
N ILE A 70 8.74 21.41 -7.07
CA ILE A 70 9.91 20.51 -7.02
C ILE A 70 10.57 20.54 -5.64
N GLY A 71 10.48 21.65 -4.89
CA GLY A 71 10.93 21.73 -3.50
C GLY A 71 10.38 20.60 -2.62
N ASN A 72 9.06 20.36 -2.71
CA ASN A 72 8.36 19.31 -1.96
C ASN A 72 8.66 17.88 -2.50
N ALA A 73 9.30 17.76 -3.67
CA ALA A 73 9.58 16.50 -4.34
C ALA A 73 10.92 15.83 -3.96
N TYR A 74 11.66 16.37 -2.97
CA TYR A 74 13.02 15.90 -2.63
C TYR A 74 13.13 14.38 -2.41
N TYR A 75 12.12 13.80 -1.74
CA TYR A 75 12.05 12.39 -1.36
C TYR A 75 11.19 11.53 -2.29
N MET A 76 10.60 12.09 -3.37
CA MET A 76 9.70 11.33 -4.24
C MET A 76 10.42 10.19 -4.98
N THR A 77 9.85 9.00 -4.89
CA THR A 77 10.31 7.82 -5.65
C THR A 77 9.86 7.88 -7.12
N PRO A 78 10.49 7.11 -8.03
CA PRO A 78 10.00 7.01 -9.41
C PRO A 78 8.54 6.51 -9.49
N ASP A 79 8.16 5.55 -8.65
CA ASP A 79 6.78 5.04 -8.61
C ASP A 79 5.77 6.10 -8.13
N GLN A 80 6.17 7.03 -7.25
CA GLN A 80 5.34 8.18 -6.84
C GLN A 80 5.19 9.20 -7.97
N TRP A 81 6.26 9.51 -8.70
CA TRP A 81 6.18 10.34 -9.92
C TRP A 81 5.25 9.72 -10.97
N GLU A 82 5.36 8.41 -11.20
CA GLU A 82 4.48 7.69 -12.12
C GLU A 82 3.02 7.66 -11.64
N SER A 83 2.79 7.48 -10.33
CA SER A 83 1.46 7.55 -9.72
C SER A 83 0.80 8.90 -9.91
N ASP A 84 1.51 10.00 -9.64
CA ASP A 84 0.99 11.37 -9.78
C ASP A 84 0.63 11.70 -11.23
N ILE A 85 1.46 11.27 -12.18
CA ILE A 85 1.19 11.42 -13.62
C ILE A 85 -0.06 10.62 -14.02
N ILE A 86 -0.25 9.41 -13.50
CA ILE A 86 -1.45 8.61 -13.75
C ILE A 86 -2.71 9.25 -13.14
N GLU A 87 -2.63 9.79 -11.92
CA GLU A 87 -3.74 10.51 -11.28
C GLU A 87 -4.10 11.80 -12.02
N ALA A 88 -3.11 12.53 -12.53
CA ALA A 88 -3.32 13.71 -13.36
C ALA A 88 -4.00 13.34 -14.69
N GLN A 89 -3.57 12.28 -15.37
CA GLN A 89 -4.22 11.79 -16.59
C GLN A 89 -5.67 11.31 -16.34
N LYS A 90 -5.95 10.63 -15.22
CA LYS A 90 -7.32 10.27 -14.81
C LYS A 90 -8.19 11.52 -14.59
N ALA A 91 -7.59 12.61 -14.10
CA ALA A 91 -8.23 13.90 -13.95
C ALA A 91 -8.33 14.73 -15.25
N HIS A 92 -7.91 14.18 -16.41
CA HIS A 92 -7.83 14.84 -17.71
C HIS A 92 -6.82 16.00 -17.82
N ILE A 93 -5.89 16.13 -16.86
CA ILE A 93 -4.78 17.09 -16.88
C ILE A 93 -3.73 16.58 -17.88
N ASP A 94 -3.28 17.45 -18.77
CA ASP A 94 -2.36 17.13 -19.88
C ASP A 94 -0.88 17.12 -19.46
N GLY A 95 -0.55 17.72 -18.30
CA GLY A 95 0.82 17.87 -17.87
C GLY A 95 1.06 18.58 -16.54
N PHE A 96 2.34 18.68 -16.16
CA PHE A 96 2.79 19.47 -15.02
C PHE A 96 3.69 20.65 -15.42
N ALA A 97 3.48 21.78 -14.76
CA ALA A 97 4.37 22.93 -14.76
C ALA A 97 5.30 22.81 -13.54
N LEU A 98 6.55 22.41 -13.76
CA LEU A 98 7.51 22.10 -12.72
C LEU A 98 8.11 23.40 -12.16
N ASN A 99 7.61 23.86 -11.00
CA ASN A 99 8.16 24.96 -10.24
C ASN A 99 9.50 24.55 -9.62
N ILE A 100 10.57 25.26 -10.00
CA ILE A 100 11.91 25.08 -9.45
C ILE A 100 12.41 26.38 -8.83
N ALA A 101 13.07 26.27 -7.68
CA ALA A 101 13.68 27.39 -6.97
C ALA A 101 15.22 27.23 -6.86
N PRO A 102 16.02 28.32 -6.88
CA PRO A 102 17.47 28.24 -7.03
C PRO A 102 18.20 27.69 -5.79
N GLN A 103 17.56 27.69 -4.61
CA GLN A 103 18.08 27.05 -3.40
C GLN A 103 17.90 25.53 -3.38
N ASP A 104 17.03 24.97 -4.24
CA ASP A 104 16.65 23.56 -4.22
C ASP A 104 17.75 22.70 -4.84
N HIS A 105 18.72 22.32 -4.00
CA HIS A 105 19.90 21.53 -4.34
C HIS A 105 19.64 20.15 -4.98
N HIS A 106 18.38 19.70 -5.00
CA HIS A 106 17.90 18.49 -5.67
C HIS A 106 17.27 18.72 -7.04
N THR A 107 17.12 19.98 -7.49
CA THR A 107 16.40 20.36 -8.72
C THR A 107 16.74 19.48 -9.92
N ASP A 108 18.02 19.33 -10.28
CA ASP A 108 18.42 18.55 -11.47
C ASP A 108 18.05 17.06 -11.36
N ARG A 109 18.03 16.49 -10.13
CA ARG A 109 17.64 15.10 -9.87
C ARG A 109 16.13 14.91 -10.00
N ALA A 110 15.35 15.83 -9.43
CA ALA A 110 13.90 15.77 -9.44
C ALA A 110 13.32 16.06 -10.84
N LEU A 111 13.90 17.02 -11.57
CA LEU A 111 13.57 17.24 -12.99
C LEU A 111 13.84 15.98 -13.83
N LEU A 112 14.99 15.33 -13.66
CA LEU A 112 15.31 14.11 -14.41
C LEU A 112 14.29 13.00 -14.13
N ALA A 113 13.96 12.75 -12.85
CA ALA A 113 12.97 11.76 -12.45
C ALA A 113 11.57 12.05 -13.03
N ALA A 114 11.13 13.32 -13.00
CA ALA A 114 9.84 13.72 -13.56
C ALA A 114 9.77 13.48 -15.08
N TYR A 115 10.80 13.88 -15.83
CA TYR A 115 10.87 13.68 -17.29
C TYR A 115 10.99 12.21 -17.68
N ASP A 116 11.78 11.41 -16.96
CA ASP A 116 11.89 9.98 -17.21
C ASP A 116 10.55 9.25 -16.93
N ALA A 117 9.83 9.62 -15.85
CA ALA A 117 8.51 9.09 -15.54
C ALA A 117 7.45 9.47 -16.60
N ALA A 118 7.38 10.74 -17.02
CA ALA A 118 6.43 11.18 -18.04
C ALA A 118 6.67 10.53 -19.41
N GLU A 119 7.94 10.32 -19.81
CA GLU A 119 8.27 9.64 -21.06
C GLU A 119 7.93 8.14 -21.04
N LYS A 120 8.02 7.51 -19.86
CA LYS A 120 7.68 6.10 -19.60
C LYS A 120 6.16 5.86 -19.59
N ILE A 121 5.38 6.72 -18.93
CA ILE A 121 3.91 6.62 -18.89
C ILE A 121 3.28 7.01 -20.24
N GLY A 122 3.88 7.96 -20.95
CA GLY A 122 3.38 8.48 -22.22
C GLY A 122 2.13 9.35 -22.07
N ASP A 123 1.82 10.11 -23.13
CA ASP A 123 0.65 11.00 -23.23
C ASP A 123 0.52 12.02 -22.08
N PHE A 124 1.65 12.47 -21.54
CA PHE A 124 1.73 13.49 -20.49
C PHE A 124 2.92 14.42 -20.76
N SER A 125 2.73 15.71 -20.56
CA SER A 125 3.71 16.74 -20.90
C SER A 125 4.24 17.48 -19.67
N LEU A 126 5.45 18.03 -19.76
CA LEU A 126 6.09 18.80 -18.70
C LEU A 126 6.63 20.11 -19.28
N PHE A 127 6.59 21.18 -18.50
CA PHE A 127 7.39 22.37 -18.79
C PHE A 127 7.96 22.96 -17.50
N ILE A 128 9.04 23.74 -17.62
CA ILE A 128 9.76 24.28 -16.47
C ILE A 128 9.24 25.68 -16.15
N SER A 129 8.94 25.92 -14.86
CA SER A 129 8.55 27.20 -14.30
C SER A 129 9.62 27.64 -13.31
N PHE A 130 10.36 28.70 -13.62
CA PHE A 130 11.39 29.22 -12.73
C PHE A 130 10.77 30.12 -11.65
N ASP A 131 10.89 29.76 -10.38
CA ASP A 131 10.45 30.60 -9.26
C ASP A 131 11.52 31.65 -8.95
N TYR A 132 11.12 32.93 -8.92
CA TYR A 132 11.99 34.08 -8.63
C TYR A 132 11.71 34.74 -7.27
N LEU A 133 10.68 34.30 -6.52
CA LEU A 133 10.44 34.77 -5.14
C LEU A 133 11.06 33.83 -4.10
N SER A 134 11.07 32.54 -4.40
CA SER A 134 11.74 31.50 -3.63
C SER A 134 13.25 31.56 -3.90
N GLY A 135 14.07 31.67 -2.86
CA GLY A 135 15.55 31.68 -2.93
C GLY A 135 16.24 32.90 -3.57
N GLY A 136 15.56 33.64 -4.46
CA GLY A 136 16.08 34.81 -5.16
C GLY A 136 16.10 34.65 -6.69
N PRO A 137 16.75 35.56 -7.42
CA PRO A 137 16.73 35.57 -8.88
C PRO A 137 17.64 34.50 -9.50
N TRP A 138 17.17 33.87 -10.58
CA TRP A 138 17.95 32.90 -11.34
C TRP A 138 19.04 33.56 -12.21
N PRO A 139 20.30 33.07 -12.16
CA PRO A 139 21.31 33.40 -13.16
C PRO A 139 20.86 32.95 -14.57
N ALA A 140 20.95 33.85 -15.55
CA ALA A 140 20.46 33.60 -16.91
C ALA A 140 21.18 32.42 -17.59
N ASP A 141 22.47 32.22 -17.33
CA ASP A 141 23.27 31.09 -17.82
C ASP A 141 22.79 29.74 -17.23
N ARG A 142 22.42 29.71 -15.95
CA ARG A 142 21.82 28.54 -15.29
C ARG A 142 20.43 28.24 -15.85
N ALA A 143 19.59 29.26 -16.09
CA ALA A 143 18.30 29.10 -16.74
C ALA A 143 18.44 28.54 -18.16
N ILE A 144 19.33 29.12 -18.98
CA ILE A 144 19.69 28.63 -20.32
C ILE A 144 20.17 27.17 -20.27
N THR A 145 20.99 26.81 -19.28
CA THR A 145 21.52 25.44 -19.11
C THR A 145 20.40 24.44 -18.81
N ILE A 146 19.50 24.76 -17.86
CA ILE A 146 18.37 23.90 -17.50
C ILE A 146 17.42 23.73 -18.70
N ILE A 147 17.03 24.83 -19.36
CA ILE A 147 16.15 24.76 -20.55
C ILE A 147 16.81 23.92 -21.64
N ASN A 148 18.10 24.13 -21.95
CA ASN A 148 18.79 23.37 -22.99
C ASN A 148 18.94 21.87 -22.69
N ALA A 149 18.93 21.45 -21.41
CA ALA A 149 18.94 20.03 -21.03
C ALA A 149 17.60 19.33 -21.29
N TYR A 150 16.47 20.01 -21.05
CA TYR A 150 15.14 19.41 -21.11
C TYR A 150 14.35 19.71 -22.40
N LYS A 151 14.65 20.81 -23.12
CA LYS A 151 13.85 21.30 -24.27
C LYS A 151 13.72 20.36 -25.49
N ASN A 152 14.45 19.23 -25.49
CA ASN A 152 14.45 18.21 -26.53
C ASN A 152 13.98 16.83 -26.01
N ARG A 153 13.56 16.73 -24.74
CA ARG A 153 12.97 15.51 -24.16
C ARG A 153 11.59 15.27 -24.80
N LYS A 154 11.20 14.01 -24.98
CA LYS A 154 9.90 13.60 -25.55
C LYS A 154 8.72 14.10 -24.70
N ALA A 155 8.90 14.24 -23.38
CA ALA A 155 7.88 14.79 -22.48
C ALA A 155 7.88 16.33 -22.38
N GLN A 156 8.80 17.07 -23.03
CA GLN A 156 8.72 18.54 -23.04
C GLN A 156 7.46 18.99 -23.78
N TYR A 157 6.66 19.85 -23.16
CA TYR A 157 5.51 20.47 -23.82
C TYR A 157 5.99 21.48 -24.87
N TYR A 158 5.46 21.38 -26.09
CA TYR A 158 5.67 22.36 -27.16
C TYR A 158 4.39 23.11 -27.48
N TYR A 159 4.38 24.43 -27.32
CA TYR A 159 3.30 25.28 -27.82
C TYR A 159 3.70 25.89 -29.17
N LYS A 160 2.84 25.74 -30.19
CA LYS A 160 3.07 26.23 -31.57
C LYS A 160 4.46 25.87 -32.13
N GLY A 161 4.94 24.67 -31.83
CA GLY A 161 6.22 24.13 -32.32
C GLY A 161 7.47 24.59 -31.56
N LYS A 162 7.33 25.31 -30.43
CA LYS A 162 8.44 25.74 -29.57
C LYS A 162 8.28 25.17 -28.15
N PRO A 163 9.37 24.79 -27.46
CA PRO A 163 9.30 24.27 -26.09
C PRO A 163 8.88 25.38 -25.13
N LEU A 164 7.84 25.12 -24.32
CA LEU A 164 7.28 26.10 -23.37
C LEU A 164 8.19 26.24 -22.13
N VAL A 165 8.33 27.48 -21.65
CA VAL A 165 8.95 27.84 -20.37
C VAL A 165 8.11 28.94 -19.70
N SER A 166 8.08 28.95 -18.37
CA SER A 166 7.33 29.91 -17.54
C SER A 166 8.17 30.41 -16.35
N THR A 167 7.61 31.32 -15.56
CA THR A 167 8.12 31.72 -14.24
C THR A 167 6.99 31.85 -13.23
N PHE A 168 7.32 31.75 -11.95
CA PHE A 168 6.58 32.44 -10.90
C PHE A 168 7.29 33.77 -10.59
N GLU A 169 6.63 34.89 -10.92
CA GLU A 169 7.17 36.25 -10.85
C GLU A 169 8.51 36.43 -11.60
N GLY A 170 9.44 37.23 -11.07
CA GLY A 170 10.70 37.57 -11.74
C GLY A 170 10.66 38.86 -12.57
N VAL A 171 9.69 39.76 -12.32
CA VAL A 171 9.54 41.05 -13.02
C VAL A 171 10.82 41.89 -13.04
N GLY A 172 11.59 41.90 -11.94
CA GLY A 172 12.89 42.59 -11.87
C GLY A 172 14.00 42.00 -12.76
N ASN A 173 13.79 40.79 -13.29
CA ASN A 173 14.68 40.07 -14.20
C ASN A 173 14.08 39.94 -15.62
N SER A 174 13.02 40.69 -15.93
CA SER A 174 12.39 40.71 -17.25
C SER A 174 13.39 40.92 -18.40
N GLY A 175 14.38 41.80 -18.22
CA GLY A 175 15.43 42.08 -19.21
C GLY A 175 16.42 40.93 -19.48
N ASP A 176 16.47 39.88 -18.66
CA ASP A 176 17.29 38.70 -18.94
C ASP A 176 16.66 37.82 -20.04
N TRP A 177 15.32 37.77 -20.09
CA TRP A 177 14.56 36.81 -20.88
C TRP A 177 14.73 36.89 -22.40
N PRO A 178 14.91 38.07 -23.04
CA PRO A 178 15.25 38.14 -24.46
C PRO A 178 16.52 37.36 -24.81
N SER A 179 17.53 37.38 -23.93
CA SER A 179 18.77 36.61 -24.12
C SER A 179 18.56 35.11 -23.90
N ILE A 180 17.77 34.73 -22.88
CA ILE A 180 17.43 33.34 -22.58
C ILE A 180 16.63 32.72 -23.73
N LYS A 181 15.61 33.43 -24.25
CA LYS A 181 14.82 33.03 -25.42
C LYS A 181 15.70 32.86 -26.67
N ALA A 182 16.61 33.81 -26.94
CA ALA A 182 17.52 33.72 -28.08
C ALA A 182 18.49 32.53 -27.99
N ALA A 183 19.02 32.24 -26.79
CA ALA A 183 19.98 31.15 -26.56
C ALA A 183 19.33 29.74 -26.50
N THR A 184 18.03 29.66 -26.22
CA THR A 184 17.31 28.37 -26.03
C THR A 184 16.33 28.05 -27.15
N GLY A 185 15.74 29.05 -27.80
CA GLY A 185 14.65 28.89 -28.77
C GLY A 185 13.26 28.63 -28.13
N CYS A 186 13.11 28.82 -26.83
CA CYS A 186 11.85 28.57 -26.13
C CYS A 186 10.72 29.52 -26.54
N LEU A 187 9.50 29.17 -26.13
CA LEU A 187 8.34 30.04 -26.06
C LEU A 187 8.07 30.36 -24.59
N PHE A 188 7.89 31.64 -24.27
CA PHE A 188 7.91 32.14 -22.89
C PHE A 188 6.59 32.77 -22.46
N ILE A 189 6.00 32.23 -21.38
CA ILE A 189 4.72 32.69 -20.80
C ILE A 189 4.91 32.84 -19.26
N PRO A 190 5.42 33.98 -18.75
CA PRO A 190 5.68 34.18 -17.33
C PRO A 190 4.43 34.51 -16.50
N SER A 191 4.47 34.19 -15.21
CA SER A 191 3.53 34.70 -14.20
C SER A 191 3.99 36.04 -13.62
N TRP A 192 3.94 37.11 -14.42
CA TRP A 192 4.30 38.47 -13.99
C TRP A 192 3.07 39.20 -13.41
N THR A 193 2.44 38.58 -12.41
CA THR A 193 1.20 39.04 -11.77
C THR A 193 1.38 40.42 -11.16
N SER A 194 2.51 40.66 -10.49
CA SER A 194 2.89 41.95 -9.89
C SER A 194 3.08 43.09 -10.90
N MET A 195 3.30 42.78 -12.18
CA MET A 195 3.36 43.77 -13.27
C MET A 195 1.97 44.12 -13.81
N GLY A 196 1.04 43.17 -13.76
CA GLY A 196 -0.37 43.32 -14.14
C GLY A 196 -0.64 43.57 -15.64
N PRO A 197 -1.93 43.58 -16.06
CA PRO A 197 -2.34 43.83 -17.44
C PRO A 197 -1.93 45.20 -17.98
N ALA A 198 -1.62 46.17 -17.10
CA ALA A 198 -1.15 47.48 -17.49
C ALA A 198 0.35 47.48 -17.83
N GLY A 199 1.19 46.86 -16.99
CA GLY A 199 2.64 46.86 -17.17
C GLY A 199 3.11 45.91 -18.26
N ILE A 200 2.46 44.75 -18.45
CA ILE A 200 2.86 43.75 -19.45
C ILE A 200 2.90 44.31 -20.88
N ARG A 201 2.10 45.35 -21.15
CA ARG A 201 2.06 46.07 -22.45
C ARG A 201 3.42 46.68 -22.85
N ASN A 202 4.29 46.95 -21.87
CA ASN A 202 5.60 47.58 -22.08
C ASN A 202 6.71 46.58 -22.41
N VAL A 203 6.46 45.26 -22.25
CA VAL A 203 7.43 44.16 -22.42
C VAL A 203 6.89 43.06 -23.35
N LEU A 204 5.90 43.39 -24.18
CA LEU A 204 5.23 42.43 -25.08
C LEU A 204 6.18 41.79 -26.09
N ASP A 205 7.29 42.43 -26.45
CA ASP A 205 8.26 41.87 -27.40
C ASP A 205 9.21 40.87 -26.72
N ASP A 206 9.34 40.94 -25.39
CA ASP A 206 10.14 40.03 -24.57
C ASP A 206 9.36 38.74 -24.25
N VAL A 207 8.03 38.79 -24.18
CA VAL A 207 7.15 37.65 -23.83
C VAL A 207 6.31 37.14 -25.01
N ASP A 208 6.08 35.83 -25.08
CA ASP A 208 5.23 35.22 -26.12
C ASP A 208 3.78 35.02 -25.65
N GLY A 209 3.50 35.26 -24.36
CA GLY A 209 2.21 35.20 -23.68
C GLY A 209 2.34 35.71 -22.25
N ALA A 210 1.28 35.61 -21.44
CA ALA A 210 1.42 35.75 -19.98
C ALA A 210 0.46 34.81 -19.23
N PHE A 211 0.81 34.60 -17.98
CA PHE A 211 0.08 33.87 -16.95
C PHE A 211 -0.16 34.85 -15.78
N SER A 212 -1.20 34.62 -14.98
CA SER A 212 -1.48 35.36 -13.75
C SER A 212 -1.66 34.37 -12.61
N TRP A 213 -1.26 34.74 -11.39
CA TRP A 213 -1.50 33.97 -10.18
C TRP A 213 -2.84 34.31 -9.49
N ASP A 214 -3.63 35.22 -10.06
CA ASP A 214 -4.90 35.69 -9.50
C ASP A 214 -6.03 34.65 -9.69
N ALA A 215 -5.94 33.48 -9.04
CA ALA A 215 -7.03 32.50 -9.05
C ALA A 215 -8.19 32.87 -8.10
N TRP A 216 -7.87 33.57 -7.01
CA TRP A 216 -8.80 33.88 -5.90
C TRP A 216 -9.25 35.36 -5.92
N PRO A 217 -10.45 35.67 -5.37
CA PRO A 217 -10.89 37.05 -5.26
C PRO A 217 -10.16 37.79 -4.12
N VAL A 218 -9.91 39.08 -4.33
CA VAL A 218 -9.36 39.99 -3.31
C VAL A 218 -10.47 40.43 -2.35
N GLY A 219 -10.85 39.56 -1.41
CA GLY A 219 -11.86 39.80 -0.38
C GLY A 219 -13.05 38.84 -0.41
N ALA A 220 -14.11 39.20 0.32
CA ALA A 220 -15.26 38.34 0.57
C ALA A 220 -16.21 38.13 -0.63
N GLN A 221 -16.06 38.87 -1.73
CA GLN A 221 -16.87 38.71 -2.95
C GLN A 221 -16.49 37.48 -3.79
N ASP A 222 -17.37 37.04 -4.69
CA ASP A 222 -17.06 35.95 -5.63
C ASP A 222 -16.04 36.38 -6.70
N MET A 223 -15.29 35.42 -7.25
CA MET A 223 -14.28 35.65 -8.28
C MET A 223 -14.88 36.08 -9.62
N LYS A 224 -14.23 37.02 -10.32
CA LYS A 224 -14.73 37.64 -11.56
C LYS A 224 -13.72 37.52 -12.70
N VAL A 225 -14.25 37.32 -13.91
CA VAL A 225 -13.51 37.27 -15.18
C VAL A 225 -12.86 38.59 -15.63
N SER A 226 -13.07 39.70 -14.91
CA SER A 226 -12.59 41.02 -15.35
C SER A 226 -11.07 41.10 -15.46
N ASN A 227 -10.33 40.47 -14.53
CA ASN A 227 -8.88 40.45 -14.57
C ASN A 227 -8.36 39.62 -15.76
N ASP A 228 -8.95 38.45 -16.00
CA ASP A 228 -8.64 37.59 -17.15
C ASP A 228 -8.87 38.32 -18.47
N LEU A 229 -10.00 39.03 -18.61
CA LEU A 229 -10.32 39.82 -19.79
C LEU A 229 -9.34 40.99 -20.00
N ASP A 230 -8.89 41.65 -18.93
CA ASP A 230 -7.87 42.71 -19.05
C ASP A 230 -6.49 42.14 -19.43
N TRP A 231 -6.10 40.97 -18.91
CA TRP A 231 -4.90 40.23 -19.35
C TRP A 231 -4.98 39.83 -20.83
N MET A 232 -6.05 39.16 -21.25
CA MET A 232 -6.29 38.75 -22.65
C MET A 232 -6.26 39.96 -23.60
N LYS A 233 -6.84 41.10 -23.18
CA LYS A 233 -6.82 42.37 -23.90
C LYS A 233 -5.43 43.01 -23.94
N ALA A 234 -4.64 42.93 -22.87
CA ALA A 234 -3.27 43.44 -22.84
C ALA A 234 -2.34 42.65 -23.77
N LEU A 235 -2.47 41.32 -23.77
CA LEU A 235 -1.66 40.39 -24.55
C LEU A 235 -1.84 40.52 -26.07
N SER A 236 -2.88 41.23 -26.52
CA SER A 236 -3.06 41.61 -27.93
C SER A 236 -3.06 40.42 -28.90
N GLY A 237 -3.69 39.30 -28.48
CA GLY A 237 -3.77 38.05 -29.25
C GLY A 237 -2.65 37.04 -28.96
N ARG A 238 -1.66 37.36 -28.12
CA ARG A 238 -0.76 36.36 -27.52
C ARG A 238 -1.55 35.44 -26.56
N PRO A 239 -1.16 34.17 -26.37
CA PRO A 239 -1.79 33.26 -25.41
C PRO A 239 -1.81 33.82 -23.98
N TYR A 240 -2.98 33.77 -23.35
CA TYR A 240 -3.16 33.87 -21.92
C TYR A 240 -3.25 32.47 -21.32
N MET A 241 -2.52 32.21 -20.23
CA MET A 241 -2.71 31.02 -19.41
C MET A 241 -3.57 31.39 -18.20
N MET A 242 -4.77 30.82 -18.11
CA MET A 242 -5.76 31.21 -17.10
C MET A 242 -5.56 30.43 -15.78
N PRO A 243 -5.46 31.11 -14.62
CA PRO A 243 -5.31 30.46 -13.33
C PRO A 243 -6.62 29.88 -12.81
N VAL A 244 -6.53 28.69 -12.21
CA VAL A 244 -7.61 28.02 -11.48
C VAL A 244 -7.03 27.47 -10.18
N ALA A 245 -7.76 27.61 -9.06
CA ALA A 245 -7.34 27.01 -7.79
C ALA A 245 -8.57 26.65 -6.93
N PRO A 246 -8.42 25.68 -6.02
CA PRO A 246 -9.49 25.29 -5.09
C PRO A 246 -9.44 26.18 -3.83
N TRP A 247 -9.74 25.60 -2.66
CA TRP A 247 -9.52 26.22 -1.36
C TRP A 247 -8.07 26.67 -1.15
N PHE A 248 -7.82 27.64 -0.27
CA PHE A 248 -6.47 28.12 0.06
C PHE A 248 -6.38 28.53 1.53
N TYR A 249 -5.32 28.08 2.22
CA TYR A 249 -4.95 28.54 3.55
C TYR A 249 -3.47 28.27 3.83
N THR A 250 -2.76 29.24 4.40
CA THR A 250 -1.38 29.07 4.87
C THR A 250 -1.20 29.72 6.23
N ASN A 251 -0.54 29.02 7.16
CA ASN A 251 -0.11 29.57 8.45
C ASN A 251 1.25 28.99 8.85
N LEU A 252 2.29 29.57 8.23
CA LEU A 252 3.71 29.24 8.28
C LEU A 252 4.49 30.54 8.58
N PRO A 253 4.39 31.07 9.82
CA PRO A 253 4.92 32.39 10.18
C PRO A 253 6.44 32.50 10.01
N GLN A 254 7.18 31.38 10.05
CA GLN A 254 8.62 31.33 9.77
C GLN A 254 8.98 31.77 8.33
N TRP A 255 8.04 31.67 7.39
CA TRP A 255 8.16 32.17 6.02
C TRP A 255 7.28 33.40 5.77
N ASN A 256 6.85 34.09 6.83
CA ASN A 256 5.94 35.24 6.80
C ASN A 256 4.55 34.96 6.17
N LYS A 257 4.15 33.69 6.02
CA LYS A 257 2.85 33.30 5.46
C LYS A 257 1.83 33.07 6.58
N ASN A 258 0.76 33.88 6.64
CA ASN A 258 -0.36 33.67 7.57
C ASN A 258 -1.67 34.34 7.07
N TRP A 259 -2.29 33.75 6.05
CA TRP A 259 -3.53 34.26 5.46
C TRP A 259 -4.38 33.15 4.82
N LEU A 260 -5.64 33.48 4.54
CA LEU A 260 -6.51 32.72 3.64
C LEU A 260 -7.10 33.61 2.54
N TRP A 261 -7.46 32.99 1.42
CA TRP A 261 -8.26 33.60 0.36
C TRP A 261 -9.59 32.83 0.23
N ARG A 262 -10.60 33.44 -0.42
CA ARG A 262 -11.95 32.84 -0.46
C ARG A 262 -12.00 31.61 -1.37
N GLY A 263 -11.88 30.44 -0.75
CA GLY A 263 -12.05 29.12 -1.38
C GLY A 263 -13.51 28.77 -1.67
N ASP A 264 -14.38 28.91 -0.66
CA ASP A 264 -15.85 28.80 -0.71
C ASP A 264 -16.44 28.05 -1.93
N ASP A 265 -17.18 28.75 -2.79
CA ASP A 265 -17.82 28.20 -4.00
C ASP A 265 -16.85 28.17 -5.22
N LEU A 266 -15.60 28.61 -5.06
CA LEU A 266 -14.69 29.03 -6.15
C LEU A 266 -14.44 27.95 -7.19
N TRP A 267 -14.14 26.71 -6.78
CA TRP A 267 -13.74 25.63 -7.68
C TRP A 267 -14.77 25.40 -8.79
N HIS A 268 -16.05 25.33 -8.44
CA HIS A 268 -17.13 25.14 -9.42
C HIS A 268 -17.31 26.34 -10.35
N TYR A 269 -17.33 27.57 -9.82
CA TYR A 269 -17.56 28.76 -10.64
C TYR A 269 -16.35 29.13 -11.50
N ARG A 270 -15.12 28.91 -11.03
CA ARG A 270 -13.89 29.19 -11.79
C ARG A 270 -13.75 28.25 -13.00
N TRP A 271 -14.10 26.96 -12.86
CA TRP A 271 -14.17 26.06 -14.01
C TRP A 271 -15.26 26.44 -15.02
N LYS A 272 -16.41 26.96 -14.58
CA LYS A 272 -17.40 27.54 -15.52
C LYS A 272 -16.86 28.76 -16.25
N GLN A 273 -16.10 29.64 -15.58
CA GLN A 273 -15.44 30.78 -16.22
C GLN A 273 -14.41 30.36 -17.28
N VAL A 274 -13.67 29.25 -17.06
CA VAL A 274 -12.80 28.66 -18.09
C VAL A 274 -13.60 28.18 -19.32
N ILE A 275 -14.73 27.49 -19.09
CA ILE A 275 -15.62 27.01 -20.16
C ILE A 275 -16.27 28.15 -20.95
N GLU A 276 -16.49 29.30 -20.31
CA GLU A 276 -17.04 30.52 -20.91
C GLU A 276 -15.98 31.33 -21.69
N LEU A 277 -14.84 31.65 -21.06
CA LEU A 277 -13.80 32.51 -21.64
C LEU A 277 -12.97 31.84 -22.74
N GLN A 278 -12.84 30.52 -22.71
CA GLN A 278 -12.02 29.75 -23.66
C GLN A 278 -10.58 30.28 -23.79
N PRO A 279 -9.82 30.34 -22.67
CA PRO A 279 -8.40 30.68 -22.72
C PRO A 279 -7.63 29.61 -23.53
N PRO A 280 -6.54 29.95 -24.24
CA PRO A 280 -5.76 28.97 -24.98
C PRO A 280 -5.06 27.92 -24.10
N LEU A 281 -4.76 28.25 -22.83
CA LEU A 281 -4.10 27.37 -21.86
C LEU A 281 -4.70 27.60 -20.47
N VAL A 282 -4.73 26.58 -19.63
CA VAL A 282 -5.22 26.64 -18.24
C VAL A 282 -4.17 26.05 -17.30
N GLN A 283 -3.96 26.70 -16.15
CA GLN A 283 -3.10 26.18 -15.09
C GLN A 283 -3.83 26.11 -13.76
N ILE A 284 -3.93 24.91 -13.22
CA ILE A 284 -4.29 24.67 -11.83
C ILE A 284 -3.08 25.06 -10.98
N LEU A 285 -3.25 25.97 -10.01
CA LEU A 285 -2.13 26.61 -9.29
C LEU A 285 -1.36 25.70 -8.32
N SER A 286 -1.81 24.47 -8.12
CA SER A 286 -1.08 23.48 -7.34
C SER A 286 -1.40 22.05 -7.78
N TRP A 287 -0.50 21.15 -7.41
CA TRP A 287 -0.67 19.71 -7.36
C TRP A 287 -0.27 19.21 -5.97
N ASN A 288 0.93 19.59 -5.50
CA ASN A 288 1.54 19.15 -4.24
C ASN A 288 1.98 20.32 -3.31
N ASP A 289 1.41 21.52 -3.44
CA ASP A 289 1.67 22.59 -2.46
C ASP A 289 0.85 22.39 -1.17
N TYR A 290 1.41 21.54 -0.30
CA TYR A 290 0.88 21.29 1.04
C TYR A 290 1.07 22.49 2.00
N GLY A 291 1.98 23.42 1.69
CA GLY A 291 2.21 24.60 2.53
C GLY A 291 1.05 25.59 2.49
N GLU A 292 0.38 25.67 1.35
CA GLU A 292 -0.69 26.64 1.08
C GLU A 292 -2.09 26.01 0.94
N ALA A 293 -2.25 24.76 1.39
CA ALA A 293 -3.51 24.02 1.52
C ALA A 293 -4.46 24.06 0.29
N HIS A 294 -3.87 24.12 -0.91
CA HIS A 294 -4.59 24.19 -2.19
C HIS A 294 -4.17 23.11 -3.20
N TYR A 295 -3.47 22.08 -2.70
CA TYR A 295 -3.06 20.88 -3.44
C TYR A 295 -4.27 20.09 -3.93
N ILE A 296 -4.10 19.40 -5.06
CA ILE A 296 -5.11 18.49 -5.63
C ILE A 296 -4.55 17.09 -5.91
N GLY A 297 -3.27 16.87 -5.66
CA GLY A 297 -2.58 15.58 -5.74
C GLY A 297 -2.52 14.87 -4.37
N PRO A 298 -1.97 13.64 -4.33
CA PRO A 298 -1.75 12.88 -3.10
C PRO A 298 -0.86 13.63 -2.09
N ILE A 299 -1.03 13.34 -0.80
CA ILE A 299 -0.13 13.83 0.27
C ILE A 299 1.03 12.85 0.43
N TYR A 300 2.25 13.33 0.20
CA TYR A 300 3.48 12.65 0.56
C TYR A 300 4.11 13.34 1.78
N GLU A 301 3.98 12.74 2.96
CA GLU A 301 4.41 13.32 4.25
C GLU A 301 5.86 13.85 4.25
N ALA A 302 6.77 13.17 3.55
CA ALA A 302 8.16 13.61 3.43
C ALA A 302 8.36 14.92 2.65
N GLY A 303 7.35 15.37 1.90
CA GLY A 303 7.31 16.65 1.19
C GLY A 303 6.48 17.73 1.89
N VAL A 304 5.82 17.43 3.03
CA VAL A 304 5.01 18.40 3.78
C VAL A 304 5.92 19.42 4.49
N PRO A 305 5.78 20.74 4.24
CA PRO A 305 6.63 21.74 4.87
C PRO A 305 6.50 21.78 6.40
N GLU A 306 7.60 22.06 7.09
CA GLU A 306 7.63 22.15 8.56
C GLU A 306 6.56 23.13 9.08
N GLY A 307 5.74 22.68 10.03
CA GLY A 307 4.63 23.46 10.60
C GLY A 307 3.31 23.38 9.83
N ALA A 308 3.28 22.88 8.58
CA ALA A 308 2.04 22.72 7.80
C ALA A 308 1.19 21.55 8.32
N SER A 309 1.82 20.47 8.79
CA SER A 309 1.16 19.22 9.21
C SER A 309 -0.02 19.40 10.17
N ARG A 310 -0.07 20.49 10.98
CA ARG A 310 -1.18 20.78 11.90
C ARG A 310 -2.54 21.03 11.21
N TYR A 311 -2.54 21.48 9.96
CA TYR A 311 -3.74 21.72 9.14
C TYR A 311 -3.78 20.85 7.87
N ILE A 312 -2.78 19.99 7.67
CA ILE A 312 -2.69 19.07 6.51
C ILE A 312 -2.99 17.62 6.92
N ALA A 313 -2.62 17.21 8.14
CA ALA A 313 -2.95 15.88 8.64
C ALA A 313 -4.47 15.66 8.64
N ASN A 314 -4.89 14.51 8.12
CA ASN A 314 -6.31 14.11 7.95
C ASN A 314 -7.15 14.99 7.00
N HIS A 315 -6.52 15.83 6.18
CA HIS A 315 -7.19 16.63 5.14
C HIS A 315 -6.82 16.15 3.72
N PRO A 316 -7.29 14.96 3.28
CA PRO A 316 -7.12 14.53 1.89
C PRO A 316 -7.89 15.48 0.96
N HIS A 317 -7.24 15.95 -0.11
CA HIS A 317 -7.80 16.90 -1.08
C HIS A 317 -8.00 16.28 -2.48
N ASP A 318 -7.78 14.97 -2.61
CA ASP A 318 -7.89 14.21 -3.86
C ASP A 318 -9.25 14.38 -4.57
N ALA A 319 -10.32 14.58 -3.80
CA ALA A 319 -11.66 14.78 -4.34
C ALA A 319 -11.85 16.10 -5.12
N TRP A 320 -10.87 17.01 -5.14
CA TRP A 320 -10.87 18.12 -6.11
C TRP A 320 -10.75 17.60 -7.55
N ARG A 321 -10.08 16.44 -7.75
CA ARG A 321 -9.90 15.79 -9.06
C ARG A 321 -11.19 15.18 -9.61
N THR A 322 -12.13 14.78 -8.76
CA THR A 322 -13.31 13.96 -9.10
C THR A 322 -14.14 14.46 -10.28
N PHE A 323 -14.34 15.78 -10.38
CA PHE A 323 -15.14 16.40 -11.45
C PHE A 323 -14.32 17.11 -12.54
N LEU A 324 -12.99 17.12 -12.45
CA LEU A 324 -12.12 17.71 -13.49
C LEU A 324 -12.38 17.13 -14.89
N PRO A 325 -12.58 15.80 -15.08
CA PRO A 325 -12.95 15.24 -16.38
C PRO A 325 -14.19 15.89 -17.02
N HIS A 326 -15.21 16.23 -16.21
CA HIS A 326 -16.42 16.86 -16.72
C HIS A 326 -16.17 18.30 -17.17
N TYR A 327 -15.41 19.08 -16.39
CA TYR A 327 -15.10 20.48 -16.69
C TYR A 327 -14.14 20.60 -17.88
N ILE A 328 -13.03 19.86 -17.85
CA ILE A 328 -11.97 19.95 -18.86
C ILE A 328 -12.48 19.51 -20.22
N ASP A 329 -13.24 18.43 -20.32
CA ASP A 329 -13.82 18.01 -21.60
C ASP A 329 -15.00 18.89 -22.03
N ALA A 330 -15.70 19.59 -21.11
CA ALA A 330 -16.70 20.59 -21.49
C ALA A 330 -16.05 21.84 -22.09
N TYR A 331 -14.93 22.28 -21.50
CA TYR A 331 -14.05 23.32 -22.03
C TYR A 331 -13.57 22.95 -23.43
N ARG A 332 -12.95 21.77 -23.60
CA ARG A 332 -12.53 21.21 -24.91
C ARG A 332 -13.68 21.08 -25.93
N ARG A 333 -14.89 20.67 -25.52
CA ARG A 333 -16.06 20.50 -26.40
C ARG A 333 -16.62 21.82 -26.93
N ASN A 334 -16.57 22.91 -26.15
CA ASN A 334 -17.14 24.20 -26.59
C ASN A 334 -16.42 24.77 -27.83
N ILE A 335 -15.10 24.53 -27.94
CA ILE A 335 -14.28 24.92 -29.10
C ILE A 335 -14.66 24.15 -30.37
N ALA A 336 -14.95 22.85 -30.25
CA ALA A 336 -15.35 22.03 -31.41
C ALA A 336 -16.63 22.58 -32.05
N ASN A 337 -17.60 22.95 -31.21
CA ASN A 337 -18.87 23.56 -31.64
C ASN A 337 -18.66 24.94 -32.26
N SER A 338 -17.87 25.82 -31.64
CA SER A 338 -17.65 27.20 -32.13
C SER A 338 -16.82 27.27 -33.42
N ARG A 339 -16.03 26.24 -33.73
CA ARG A 339 -15.22 26.14 -34.96
C ARG A 339 -15.91 25.41 -36.13
N GLY A 340 -17.14 24.93 -35.95
CA GLY A 340 -17.93 24.29 -37.03
C GLY A 340 -17.40 22.96 -37.56
N ASN A 341 -16.31 22.43 -37.01
CA ASN A 341 -15.80 21.10 -37.36
C ASN A 341 -16.61 20.03 -36.64
N ALA A 342 -17.24 19.12 -37.41
CA ALA A 342 -17.88 17.93 -36.86
C ALA A 342 -16.89 17.21 -35.93
N ALA A 343 -17.28 17.08 -34.66
CA ALA A 343 -16.32 16.99 -33.58
C ALA A 343 -15.50 15.69 -33.61
N ARG A 344 -14.28 15.77 -34.13
CA ARG A 344 -13.23 14.75 -33.96
C ARG A 344 -12.65 14.88 -32.56
N THR A 345 -13.51 14.74 -31.56
CA THR A 345 -13.22 15.00 -30.15
C THR A 345 -12.14 14.04 -29.69
N VAL A 346 -10.96 14.57 -29.37
CA VAL A 346 -9.96 13.86 -28.58
C VAL A 346 -10.43 13.89 -27.12
N LEU A 347 -11.49 13.13 -26.85
CA LEU A 347 -11.80 12.68 -25.51
C LEU A 347 -10.62 11.85 -25.01
N HIS A 348 -10.38 11.85 -23.71
CA HIS A 348 -9.23 11.17 -23.13
C HIS A 348 -9.42 9.63 -23.18
N GLN A 349 -9.20 9.00 -24.34
CA GLN A 349 -9.63 7.61 -24.62
C GLN A 349 -9.10 6.56 -23.62
N LYS A 350 -7.96 6.85 -22.98
CA LYS A 350 -7.34 6.05 -21.92
C LYS A 350 -8.14 6.04 -20.60
N TYR A 351 -8.90 7.10 -20.33
CA TYR A 351 -9.67 7.34 -19.10
C TYR A 351 -11.02 8.01 -19.41
N PRO A 352 -12.12 7.26 -19.62
CA PRO A 352 -13.41 7.84 -19.97
C PRO A 352 -14.11 8.51 -18.77
N ILE A 353 -14.90 9.56 -19.04
CA ILE A 353 -15.72 10.25 -18.04
C ILE A 353 -16.73 9.27 -17.43
N SER A 354 -16.79 9.22 -16.10
CA SER A 354 -17.85 8.52 -15.37
C SER A 354 -19.12 9.37 -15.31
N HIS A 355 -20.23 8.84 -15.82
CA HIS A 355 -21.56 9.47 -15.73
C HIS A 355 -22.45 8.86 -14.63
N ALA A 356 -21.83 8.23 -13.63
CA ALA A 356 -22.53 7.75 -12.44
C ALA A 356 -22.90 8.91 -11.50
N ASP A 357 -23.95 8.73 -10.70
CA ASP A 357 -24.27 9.67 -9.61
C ASP A 357 -23.06 9.80 -8.66
N LYS A 358 -22.63 11.03 -8.35
CA LYS A 358 -21.45 11.30 -7.50
C LYS A 358 -21.65 12.59 -6.71
N VAL A 359 -21.08 12.68 -5.52
CA VAL A 359 -21.04 13.93 -4.75
C VAL A 359 -19.66 14.16 -4.11
N VAL A 360 -19.19 15.42 -4.17
CA VAL A 360 -18.02 15.93 -3.46
C VAL A 360 -18.47 17.16 -2.69
N TYR A 361 -18.07 17.27 -1.43
CA TYR A 361 -18.48 18.36 -0.55
C TYR A 361 -17.32 18.82 0.32
N TRP A 362 -17.34 20.08 0.74
CA TRP A 362 -16.32 20.64 1.62
C TRP A 362 -16.87 21.65 2.62
N TYR A 363 -16.16 21.75 3.75
CA TYR A 363 -16.45 22.66 4.86
C TYR A 363 -15.23 22.72 5.79
N ARG A 364 -15.15 23.78 6.62
CA ARG A 364 -14.26 23.78 7.79
C ARG A 364 -14.84 22.92 8.90
N LEU A 365 -13.99 22.21 9.63
CA LEU A 365 -14.42 21.46 10.83
C LEU A 365 -14.83 22.38 11.99
N ASN A 366 -14.39 23.64 11.99
CA ASN A 366 -14.74 24.64 13.00
C ASN A 366 -15.53 25.82 12.39
N PRO A 367 -16.59 26.32 13.05
CA PRO A 367 -17.16 27.64 12.78
C PRO A 367 -16.12 28.76 12.90
N GLY A 368 -16.19 29.78 12.03
CA GLY A 368 -15.17 30.83 11.91
C GLY A 368 -15.02 31.78 13.11
N GLN A 369 -15.75 31.53 14.20
CA GLN A 369 -15.70 32.30 15.46
C GLN A 369 -15.59 31.42 16.71
N SER A 370 -15.44 30.10 16.60
CA SER A 370 -15.38 29.20 17.78
C SER A 370 -14.02 29.14 18.47
N GLY A 371 -13.01 29.84 17.96
CA GLY A 371 -11.65 29.85 18.52
C GLY A 371 -10.81 31.02 18.01
N SER A 372 -9.52 30.99 18.33
CA SER A 372 -8.53 31.95 17.84
C SER A 372 -8.27 31.77 16.34
N ALA A 373 -8.10 32.87 15.63
CA ALA A 373 -7.62 32.87 14.25
C ALA A 373 -6.10 32.64 14.12
N ASP A 374 -5.35 32.59 15.23
CA ASP A 374 -3.87 32.43 15.23
C ASP A 374 -3.13 33.49 14.39
N GLY A 375 -3.66 34.71 14.35
CA GLY A 375 -3.15 35.79 13.49
C GLY A 375 -3.45 35.64 11.99
N THR A 376 -4.19 34.61 11.57
CA THR A 376 -4.61 34.41 10.17
C THR A 376 -5.42 35.61 9.70
N THR A 377 -4.97 36.24 8.61
CA THR A 377 -5.69 37.33 7.95
C THR A 377 -6.58 36.80 6.82
N GLY A 378 -7.73 37.43 6.61
CA GLY A 378 -8.46 37.31 5.35
C GLY A 378 -7.82 38.25 4.33
N ASN A 379 -7.41 37.71 3.18
CA ASN A 379 -6.46 38.33 2.24
C ASN A 379 -5.03 38.50 2.80
N ASN A 380 -4.08 38.80 1.92
CA ASN A 380 -2.70 39.07 2.28
C ASN A 380 -2.40 40.59 2.21
N PRO A 381 -2.43 41.33 3.34
CA PRO A 381 -2.19 42.77 3.33
C PRO A 381 -0.76 43.17 2.94
N ARG A 382 0.22 42.25 3.00
CA ARG A 382 1.61 42.54 2.63
C ARG A 382 1.80 42.79 1.14
N ILE A 383 0.87 42.33 0.30
CA ILE A 383 0.82 42.61 -1.15
C ILE A 383 -0.24 43.68 -1.50
N GLY A 384 -0.64 44.51 -0.54
CA GLY A 384 -1.53 45.66 -0.76
C GLY A 384 -3.03 45.33 -0.83
N GLN A 385 -3.43 44.10 -0.52
CA GLN A 385 -4.84 43.72 -0.39
C GLN A 385 -5.44 44.30 0.91
N PRO A 386 -6.76 44.57 0.99
CA PRO A 386 -7.39 45.01 2.22
C PRO A 386 -7.38 43.88 3.26
N GLU A 387 -6.89 44.16 4.47
CA GLU A 387 -6.97 43.23 5.60
C GLU A 387 -8.43 43.02 6.02
N MET A 388 -8.86 41.75 6.09
CA MET A 388 -10.20 41.34 6.51
C MET A 388 -10.12 40.26 7.59
N LYS A 389 -11.21 39.97 8.29
CA LYS A 389 -11.24 38.81 9.19
C LYS A 389 -11.37 37.52 8.37
N PRO A 390 -10.68 36.42 8.74
CA PRO A 390 -10.73 35.18 7.97
C PRO A 390 -12.15 34.59 7.84
N HIS A 391 -13.04 34.77 8.82
CA HIS A 391 -14.45 34.36 8.72
C HIS A 391 -15.35 35.28 7.89
N GLU A 392 -14.89 36.48 7.52
CA GLU A 392 -15.59 37.34 6.55
C GLU A 392 -15.26 36.87 5.12
N VAL A 393 -14.06 36.32 4.91
CA VAL A 393 -13.54 35.85 3.61
C VAL A 393 -13.89 34.38 3.34
N SER A 394 -13.95 33.52 4.36
CA SER A 394 -14.33 32.11 4.20
C SER A 394 -15.54 31.77 5.07
N GLN A 395 -16.62 31.27 4.46
CA GLN A 395 -17.96 31.24 5.05
C GLN A 395 -18.26 29.97 5.84
N ASP A 396 -19.09 30.10 6.89
CA ASP A 396 -19.66 28.98 7.66
C ASP A 396 -20.76 28.26 6.86
N LYS A 397 -20.32 27.45 5.89
CA LYS A 397 -21.13 26.72 4.93
C LYS A 397 -20.57 25.32 4.67
N VAL A 398 -21.47 24.41 4.31
CA VAL A 398 -21.16 23.19 3.56
C VAL A 398 -21.36 23.49 2.08
N PHE A 399 -20.31 23.33 1.28
CA PHE A 399 -20.32 23.48 -0.17
C PHE A 399 -20.44 22.09 -0.80
N VAL A 400 -21.25 21.94 -1.84
CA VAL A 400 -21.53 20.63 -2.46
C VAL A 400 -21.52 20.75 -3.98
N SER A 401 -20.79 19.87 -4.65
CA SER A 401 -20.87 19.63 -6.09
C SER A 401 -21.31 18.19 -6.32
N ALA A 402 -22.27 17.95 -7.22
CA ALA A 402 -22.75 16.61 -7.51
C ALA A 402 -23.06 16.41 -8.99
N PHE A 403 -22.58 15.30 -9.56
CA PHE A 403 -23.09 14.81 -10.84
C PHE A 403 -24.30 13.91 -10.57
N VAL A 404 -25.41 14.13 -11.27
CA VAL A 404 -26.56 13.21 -11.27
C VAL A 404 -26.91 12.80 -12.70
N ALA A 405 -27.24 11.53 -12.89
CA ALA A 405 -27.61 10.97 -14.19
C ALA A 405 -29.07 11.31 -14.60
N GLU A 406 -29.93 11.51 -13.61
CA GLU A 406 -31.37 11.77 -13.73
C GLU A 406 -31.76 12.90 -12.77
N PRO A 407 -32.96 13.53 -12.90
CA PRO A 407 -33.42 14.52 -11.93
C PRO A 407 -33.45 13.94 -10.50
N SER A 408 -32.90 14.69 -9.55
CA SER A 408 -32.70 14.25 -8.16
C SER A 408 -32.79 15.42 -7.19
N GLU A 409 -32.98 15.14 -5.91
CA GLU A 409 -32.80 16.09 -4.83
C GLU A 409 -31.45 15.82 -4.15
N ILE A 410 -30.70 16.85 -3.77
CA ILE A 410 -29.48 16.73 -2.96
C ILE A 410 -29.80 17.23 -1.55
N HIS A 411 -29.81 16.32 -0.57
CA HIS A 411 -30.12 16.62 0.83
C HIS A 411 -28.82 16.85 1.60
N VAL A 412 -28.77 17.91 2.42
CA VAL A 412 -27.62 18.31 3.23
C VAL A 412 -28.06 18.56 4.66
N GLN A 413 -27.56 17.78 5.61
CA GLN A 413 -27.92 17.83 7.03
C GLN A 413 -26.66 17.98 7.90
N ILE A 414 -26.76 18.77 8.96
CA ILE A 414 -25.68 18.96 9.95
C ILE A 414 -26.18 18.49 11.31
N GLY A 415 -25.52 17.46 11.86
CA GLY A 415 -25.92 16.82 13.12
C GLY A 415 -27.36 16.32 13.07
N SER A 416 -28.19 16.78 14.01
CA SER A 416 -29.62 16.48 14.11
C SER A 416 -30.55 17.57 13.53
N GLY A 417 -29.99 18.57 12.83
CA GLY A 417 -30.77 19.63 12.20
C GLY A 417 -31.66 19.15 11.04
N PRO A 418 -32.59 19.98 10.55
CA PRO A 418 -33.33 19.68 9.33
C PRO A 418 -32.39 19.65 8.12
N HIS A 419 -32.70 18.82 7.11
CA HIS A 419 -31.99 18.91 5.84
C HIS A 419 -32.27 20.25 5.14
N SER A 420 -31.28 20.74 4.40
CA SER A 420 -31.47 21.63 3.27
C SER A 420 -31.54 20.79 2.00
N VAL A 421 -32.28 21.25 1.00
CA VAL A 421 -32.46 20.54 -0.28
C VAL A 421 -32.01 21.42 -1.44
N LEU A 422 -31.36 20.82 -2.44
CA LEU A 422 -31.07 21.41 -3.75
C LEU A 422 -31.66 20.51 -4.83
N ASP A 423 -32.58 21.04 -5.63
CA ASP A 423 -33.06 20.38 -6.84
C ASP A 423 -31.93 20.28 -7.87
N ALA A 424 -31.64 19.06 -8.33
CA ALA A 424 -30.53 18.74 -9.22
C ALA A 424 -31.03 18.22 -10.57
N ALA A 425 -30.59 18.86 -11.65
CA ALA A 425 -30.89 18.45 -13.02
C ALA A 425 -29.81 17.48 -13.55
N PRO A 426 -30.12 16.62 -14.55
CA PRO A 426 -29.12 15.72 -15.15
C PRO A 426 -27.85 16.47 -15.60
N GLY A 427 -26.69 16.04 -15.09
CA GLY A 427 -25.42 16.74 -15.24
C GLY A 427 -24.80 17.15 -13.91
N LEU A 428 -23.90 18.13 -13.95
CA LEU A 428 -23.12 18.61 -12.80
C LEU A 428 -23.78 19.82 -12.15
N ASN A 429 -24.18 19.66 -10.89
CA ASN A 429 -24.90 20.63 -10.05
C ASN A 429 -23.99 21.10 -8.91
N HIS A 430 -24.31 22.26 -8.33
CA HIS A 430 -23.57 22.82 -7.20
C HIS A 430 -24.45 23.74 -6.36
N GLY A 431 -24.21 23.76 -5.04
CA GLY A 431 -24.84 24.70 -4.11
C GLY A 431 -24.12 24.72 -2.76
N SER A 432 -24.44 25.70 -1.93
CA SER A 432 -23.81 25.83 -0.60
C SER A 432 -24.78 26.28 0.49
N PHE A 433 -24.65 25.63 1.65
CA PHE A 433 -25.65 25.58 2.70
C PHE A 433 -25.05 26.06 4.02
N ARG A 434 -25.64 27.08 4.65
CA ARG A 434 -25.11 27.69 5.87
C ARG A 434 -25.16 26.72 7.06
N PHE A 435 -24.16 26.76 7.94
CA PHE A 435 -24.18 26.02 9.20
C PHE A 435 -25.37 26.41 10.10
N ASN A 436 -25.78 27.70 10.08
CA ASN A 436 -26.91 28.21 10.87
C ASN A 436 -26.85 27.86 12.38
N GLY A 437 -25.64 27.75 12.95
CA GLY A 437 -25.42 27.34 14.35
C GLY A 437 -25.57 25.84 14.62
N GLN A 438 -25.76 25.01 13.59
CA GLN A 438 -25.79 23.56 13.71
C GLN A 438 -24.36 23.00 13.82
N THR A 439 -24.20 21.99 14.67
CA THR A 439 -22.96 21.23 14.89
C THR A 439 -23.27 19.74 14.86
N GLY A 440 -22.24 18.90 14.69
CA GLY A 440 -22.36 17.46 14.48
C GLY A 440 -22.01 17.03 13.04
N PRO A 441 -22.06 15.72 12.75
CA PRO A 441 -21.66 15.15 11.46
C PRO A 441 -22.39 15.78 10.26
N VAL A 442 -21.66 16.02 9.17
CA VAL A 442 -22.26 16.55 7.93
C VAL A 442 -22.68 15.39 7.05
N ARG A 443 -23.98 15.18 6.93
CA ARG A 443 -24.58 14.14 6.11
C ARG A 443 -25.04 14.72 4.77
N ILE A 444 -24.63 14.08 3.68
CA ILE A 444 -25.14 14.36 2.32
C ILE A 444 -25.83 13.12 1.78
N SER A 445 -26.92 13.30 1.02
CA SER A 445 -27.47 12.25 0.16
C SER A 445 -27.99 12.79 -1.17
N ILE A 446 -27.90 11.97 -2.21
CA ILE A 446 -28.62 12.17 -3.47
C ILE A 446 -29.87 11.30 -3.38
N VAL A 447 -31.03 11.91 -3.58
CA VAL A 447 -32.37 11.32 -3.42
C VAL A 447 -33.09 11.32 -4.77
N ARG A 448 -33.83 10.26 -5.06
CA ARG A 448 -34.67 10.13 -6.26
C ARG A 448 -35.93 9.35 -5.91
N GLY A 449 -37.11 9.95 -6.09
CA GLY A 449 -38.39 9.31 -5.75
C GLY A 449 -38.48 8.84 -4.29
N ASN A 450 -38.08 9.69 -3.34
CA ASN A 450 -37.99 9.41 -1.89
C ASN A 450 -37.02 8.27 -1.50
N ARG A 451 -36.11 7.85 -2.39
CA ARG A 451 -35.05 6.87 -2.12
C ARG A 451 -33.67 7.52 -2.22
N GLU A 452 -32.83 7.31 -1.23
CA GLU A 452 -31.40 7.65 -1.32
C GLU A 452 -30.69 6.72 -2.31
N VAL A 453 -29.97 7.30 -3.28
CA VAL A 453 -29.16 6.58 -4.28
C VAL A 453 -27.65 6.73 -4.05
N VAL A 454 -27.24 7.82 -3.39
CA VAL A 454 -25.88 8.02 -2.85
C VAL A 454 -26.04 8.59 -1.45
N THR A 455 -25.26 8.12 -0.48
CA THR A 455 -25.29 8.58 0.91
C THR A 455 -23.89 8.61 1.49
N THR A 456 -23.57 9.67 2.23
CA THR A 456 -22.26 9.90 2.84
C THR A 456 -22.38 10.76 4.09
N MET A 457 -21.38 10.65 4.98
CA MET A 457 -21.32 11.38 6.24
C MET A 457 -19.86 11.74 6.55
N GLY A 458 -19.59 13.03 6.60
CA GLY A 458 -18.29 13.58 7.00
C GLY A 458 -18.20 13.81 8.52
N PRO A 459 -16.99 14.14 9.01
CA PRO A 459 -16.74 14.47 10.41
C PRO A 459 -17.59 15.64 10.90
N ALA A 460 -17.72 15.76 12.23
CA ALA A 460 -18.56 16.77 12.83
C ALA A 460 -18.01 18.19 12.66
N ILE A 461 -18.90 19.12 12.26
CA ILE A 461 -18.69 20.54 12.54
C ILE A 461 -18.76 20.71 14.05
N THR A 462 -17.74 21.30 14.67
CA THR A 462 -17.60 21.41 16.11
C THR A 462 -17.00 22.75 16.52
N GLU A 463 -17.47 23.30 17.64
CA GLU A 463 -16.86 24.49 18.25
C GLU A 463 -15.54 24.14 18.97
N GLN A 464 -15.25 22.85 19.18
CA GLN A 464 -14.03 22.38 19.83
C GLN A 464 -12.82 22.55 18.90
N CYS A 465 -12.13 23.68 19.07
CA CYS A 465 -10.95 24.07 18.30
C CYS A 465 -9.67 23.42 18.85
N ALA A 466 -8.86 22.80 17.99
CA ALA A 466 -7.63 22.14 18.40
C ALA A 466 -6.61 23.17 18.92
N GLY A 467 -6.16 23.01 20.18
CA GLY A 467 -5.34 24.02 20.85
C GLY A 467 -6.03 25.38 21.05
N GLY A 468 -7.35 25.46 20.87
CA GLY A 468 -8.11 26.71 20.83
C GLY A 468 -7.99 27.48 19.51
N LEU A 469 -7.40 26.90 18.46
CA LEU A 469 -7.23 27.51 17.13
C LEU A 469 -8.28 26.98 16.14
N VAL A 470 -8.91 27.87 15.37
CA VAL A 470 -9.76 27.49 14.24
C VAL A 470 -8.86 26.92 13.14
N ASP A 471 -9.16 25.70 12.67
CA ASP A 471 -8.57 25.24 11.42
C ASP A 471 -9.31 25.87 10.24
N TRP A 472 -8.56 26.54 9.36
CA TRP A 472 -9.07 27.22 8.17
C TRP A 472 -8.91 26.38 6.91
N ASN A 473 -8.34 25.17 6.97
CA ASN A 473 -8.39 24.23 5.85
C ASN A 473 -9.81 23.67 5.64
N ALA A 474 -10.10 23.22 4.43
CA ALA A 474 -11.30 22.49 4.08
C ALA A 474 -11.08 20.98 4.21
N TYR A 475 -12.02 20.29 4.86
CA TYR A 475 -12.14 18.84 4.79
C TYR A 475 -13.00 18.46 3.58
N LEU A 476 -12.52 17.52 2.74
CA LEU A 476 -13.05 17.28 1.39
C LEU A 476 -13.18 15.77 1.05
N PRO A 477 -14.27 15.10 1.43
CA PRO A 477 -14.57 13.73 1.03
C PRO A 477 -15.26 13.63 -0.35
N GLU A 478 -14.92 12.59 -1.12
CA GLU A 478 -15.73 12.10 -2.24
C GLU A 478 -16.72 11.02 -1.74
N ALA A 479 -17.91 10.97 -2.34
CA ALA A 479 -18.79 9.80 -2.29
C ALA A 479 -19.32 9.42 -3.67
N THR A 480 -19.05 8.17 -4.04
CA THR A 480 -19.65 7.45 -5.16
C THR A 480 -20.87 6.63 -4.70
N PRO A 481 -21.66 6.00 -5.59
CA PRO A 481 -22.81 5.19 -5.17
C PRO A 481 -22.34 3.96 -4.42
N ALA A 482 -22.54 3.94 -3.10
CA ALA A 482 -22.42 2.73 -2.31
C ALA A 482 -23.56 1.78 -2.71
N THR A 483 -23.20 0.57 -3.16
CA THR A 483 -24.18 -0.52 -3.32
C THR A 483 -24.95 -0.67 -2.01
N ILE A 484 -26.28 -0.56 -2.06
CA ILE A 484 -27.11 -0.26 -0.88
C ILE A 484 -26.95 -1.34 0.21
N THR A 485 -26.23 -1.00 1.28
CA THR A 485 -26.11 -1.79 2.50
C THR A 485 -26.93 -1.16 3.63
N SER A 486 -27.94 -1.89 4.11
CA SER A 486 -28.89 -1.37 5.09
C SER A 486 -28.37 -1.46 6.53
N SER A 487 -27.97 -0.31 7.09
CA SER A 487 -28.07 0.09 8.50
C SER A 487 -27.56 -0.82 9.64
N THR A 488 -26.91 -0.17 10.62
CA THR A 488 -26.65 -0.63 12.01
C THR A 488 -25.55 -1.68 12.28
N ALA A 489 -24.31 -1.19 12.39
CA ALA A 489 -23.44 -1.47 13.54
C ALA A 489 -22.30 -0.42 13.63
N SER A 490 -21.85 -0.11 14.84
CA SER A 490 -20.59 0.63 15.03
C SER A 490 -19.41 -0.29 14.66
N THR A 491 -18.68 0.06 13.61
CA THR A 491 -17.46 -0.65 13.20
C THR A 491 -16.33 0.34 12.97
N THR A 492 -15.17 0.05 13.53
CA THR A 492 -13.91 0.72 13.23
C THR A 492 -13.59 0.58 11.74
N SER A 493 -13.09 1.64 11.12
CA SER A 493 -12.59 1.60 9.74
C SER A 493 -11.49 0.53 9.61
N PHE A 494 -11.67 -0.41 8.69
CA PHE A 494 -10.71 -1.49 8.45
C PHE A 494 -9.45 -0.95 7.76
N SER A 495 -8.28 -1.09 8.40
CA SER A 495 -6.98 -0.73 7.82
C SER A 495 -6.09 -1.98 7.67
N PRO A 496 -5.52 -2.27 6.48
CA PRO A 496 -4.58 -3.39 6.32
C PRO A 496 -3.35 -3.32 7.24
N GLU A 497 -2.92 -2.10 7.59
CA GLU A 497 -1.78 -1.77 8.45
C GLU A 497 -1.93 -2.31 9.88
N ASP A 498 -3.17 -2.45 10.37
CA ASP A 498 -3.46 -2.95 11.72
C ASP A 498 -2.96 -4.38 11.93
N TYR A 499 -2.81 -5.15 10.85
CA TYR A 499 -2.40 -6.56 10.87
C TYR A 499 -0.88 -6.77 10.71
N SER A 500 -0.13 -5.77 10.23
CA SER A 500 1.31 -5.90 9.94
C SER A 500 2.14 -6.26 11.19
N LYS A 501 1.85 -5.59 12.32
CA LYS A 501 2.53 -5.83 13.59
C LYS A 501 2.04 -7.12 14.28
N PRO A 502 0.73 -7.35 14.49
CA PRO A 502 0.23 -8.61 15.06
C PRO A 502 0.72 -9.86 14.32
N TYR A 503 0.82 -9.82 12.99
CA TYR A 503 1.43 -10.91 12.21
C TYR A 503 2.90 -11.13 12.57
N CYS A 504 3.73 -10.09 12.67
CA CYS A 504 5.12 -10.21 13.10
C CYS A 504 5.25 -10.78 14.53
N GLU A 505 4.36 -10.40 15.43
CA GLU A 505 4.32 -10.92 16.81
C GLU A 505 3.91 -12.41 16.82
N PHE A 506 2.87 -12.78 16.08
CA PHE A 506 2.43 -14.18 15.89
C PHE A 506 3.55 -15.07 15.32
N MET A 507 4.21 -14.63 14.25
CA MET A 507 5.27 -15.40 13.57
C MET A 507 6.53 -15.59 14.40
N THR A 508 6.78 -14.68 15.36
CA THR A 508 7.88 -14.76 16.33
C THR A 508 7.52 -15.65 17.52
N ALA A 509 6.28 -15.56 18.01
CA ALA A 509 5.81 -16.37 19.13
C ALA A 509 5.60 -17.85 18.76
N ASN A 510 5.15 -18.14 17.54
CA ASN A 510 4.63 -19.45 17.14
C ASN A 510 5.48 -20.15 16.03
N PRO A 511 6.74 -20.53 16.33
CA PRO A 511 7.67 -20.99 15.30
C PRO A 511 7.26 -22.32 14.67
N THR A 512 6.96 -23.35 15.45
CA THR A 512 6.60 -24.69 14.96
C THR A 512 5.11 -24.81 14.62
N ILE A 513 4.69 -25.91 14.01
CA ILE A 513 3.26 -26.17 13.74
C ILE A 513 2.44 -26.25 15.04
N PHE A 514 2.93 -26.99 16.04
CA PHE A 514 2.23 -27.18 17.32
C PHE A 514 1.99 -25.86 18.07
N HIS A 515 2.94 -24.92 18.00
CA HIS A 515 2.76 -23.59 18.61
C HIS A 515 1.75 -22.73 17.84
N ALA A 516 1.74 -22.79 16.51
CA ALA A 516 0.76 -22.05 15.71
C ALA A 516 -0.67 -22.55 15.97
N VAL A 517 -0.89 -23.87 16.08
CA VAL A 517 -2.18 -24.43 16.49
C VAL A 517 -2.57 -24.00 17.90
N ASP A 518 -1.65 -24.04 18.87
CA ASP A 518 -1.90 -23.60 20.25
C ASP A 518 -2.23 -22.09 20.33
N GLY A 519 -1.48 -21.24 19.62
CA GLY A 519 -1.73 -19.80 19.53
C GLY A 519 -3.07 -19.46 18.88
N PHE A 520 -3.37 -20.03 17.72
CA PHE A 520 -4.66 -19.84 17.05
C PHE A 520 -5.84 -20.37 17.88
N THR A 521 -5.70 -21.54 18.52
CA THR A 521 -6.81 -22.12 19.30
C THR A 521 -7.07 -21.38 20.61
N LYS A 522 -6.03 -20.86 21.29
CA LYS A 522 -6.20 -19.91 22.40
C LYS A 522 -6.87 -18.61 21.97
N GLN A 523 -6.55 -18.10 20.77
CA GLN A 523 -7.21 -16.92 20.21
C GLN A 523 -8.71 -17.20 19.95
N LEU A 524 -9.05 -18.35 19.36
CA LEU A 524 -10.43 -18.81 19.18
C LEU A 524 -11.19 -18.89 20.52
N GLU A 525 -10.61 -19.53 21.53
CA GLU A 525 -11.20 -19.63 22.88
C GLU A 525 -11.44 -18.23 23.50
N SER A 526 -10.50 -17.29 23.34
CA SER A 526 -10.65 -15.90 23.80
C SER A 526 -11.79 -15.13 23.10
N LYS A 527 -12.27 -15.64 21.96
CA LYS A 527 -13.39 -15.11 21.17
C LYS A 527 -14.65 -15.97 21.29
N GLY A 528 -14.71 -16.89 22.27
CA GLY A 528 -15.89 -17.67 22.61
C GLY A 528 -16.12 -18.95 21.80
N TYR A 529 -15.14 -19.38 20.99
CA TYR A 529 -15.23 -20.66 20.28
C TYR A 529 -15.04 -21.84 21.26
N LYS A 530 -15.95 -22.81 21.22
CA LYS A 530 -15.95 -24.00 22.08
C LYS A 530 -15.15 -25.14 21.45
N ARG A 531 -14.19 -25.73 22.17
CA ARG A 531 -13.45 -26.91 21.67
C ARG A 531 -14.35 -28.15 21.58
N LEU A 532 -14.36 -28.81 20.44
CA LEU A 532 -15.04 -30.09 20.19
C LEU A 532 -14.04 -31.25 20.25
N PRO A 533 -14.21 -32.20 21.17
CA PRO A 533 -13.48 -33.47 21.14
C PRO A 533 -13.92 -34.29 19.92
N GLU A 534 -12.97 -34.65 19.06
CA GLU A 534 -13.21 -35.47 17.86
C GLU A 534 -13.80 -36.86 18.20
N ARG A 535 -13.45 -37.39 19.39
CA ARG A 535 -13.83 -38.72 19.90
C ARG A 535 -15.22 -38.81 20.53
N GLU A 536 -15.97 -37.71 20.62
CA GLU A 536 -17.31 -37.65 21.22
C GLU A 536 -18.35 -37.26 20.18
N SER A 537 -19.62 -37.64 20.36
CA SER A 537 -20.71 -37.18 19.47
C SER A 537 -20.93 -35.66 19.61
N TRP A 538 -21.40 -35.02 18.53
CA TRP A 538 -21.61 -33.58 18.44
C TRP A 538 -23.09 -33.18 18.35
N ASN A 539 -24.00 -34.13 18.15
CA ASN A 539 -25.41 -33.88 17.81
C ASN A 539 -26.18 -33.17 18.95
N SER A 540 -25.69 -33.26 20.18
CA SER A 540 -26.18 -32.54 21.37
C SER A 540 -25.28 -31.37 21.81
N LYS A 541 -24.30 -30.99 20.98
CA LYS A 541 -23.30 -29.94 21.27
C LYS A 541 -23.34 -28.77 20.30
N LEU A 542 -23.77 -28.99 19.05
CA LEU A 542 -23.86 -27.96 18.03
C LEU A 542 -25.17 -27.18 18.16
N GLU A 543 -25.05 -25.86 18.23
CA GLU A 543 -26.13 -24.89 18.42
C GLU A 543 -26.08 -23.89 17.26
N LYS A 544 -27.24 -23.43 16.76
CA LYS A 544 -27.27 -22.37 15.75
C LYS A 544 -26.84 -21.05 16.39
N GLY A 545 -26.00 -20.27 15.70
CA GLY A 545 -25.26 -19.15 16.29
C GLY A 545 -24.04 -19.57 17.14
N GLY A 546 -23.78 -20.87 17.28
CA GLY A 546 -22.65 -21.40 18.04
C GLY A 546 -21.33 -21.32 17.26
N LYS A 547 -20.22 -21.20 18.00
CA LYS A 547 -18.85 -21.11 17.49
C LYS A 547 -18.00 -22.24 18.05
N TYR A 548 -17.29 -22.96 17.20
CA TYR A 548 -16.63 -24.22 17.55
C TYR A 548 -15.30 -24.43 16.84
N TYR A 549 -14.44 -25.27 17.41
CA TYR A 549 -13.26 -25.78 16.69
C TYR A 549 -12.90 -27.20 17.11
N VAL A 550 -12.29 -27.96 16.21
CA VAL A 550 -11.77 -29.32 16.45
C VAL A 550 -10.29 -29.37 16.09
N THR A 551 -9.47 -30.01 16.93
CA THR A 551 -8.04 -30.23 16.65
C THR A 551 -7.78 -31.71 16.34
N ARG A 552 -7.06 -31.98 15.25
CA ARG A 552 -6.58 -33.32 14.87
C ARG A 552 -5.05 -33.35 14.92
N ASN A 553 -4.50 -34.41 15.50
CA ASN A 553 -3.07 -34.55 15.84
C ASN A 553 -2.49 -33.46 16.76
N GLY A 554 -3.15 -32.32 16.99
CA GLY A 554 -2.56 -31.14 17.63
C GLY A 554 -1.72 -30.29 16.67
N SER A 555 -1.66 -30.67 15.39
CA SER A 555 -0.96 -29.96 14.32
C SER A 555 -1.90 -29.45 13.22
N ALA A 556 -3.11 -30.01 13.10
CA ALA A 556 -4.18 -29.48 12.26
C ALA A 556 -5.42 -29.10 13.08
N PHE A 557 -6.20 -28.14 12.61
CA PHE A 557 -7.51 -27.82 13.19
C PHE A 557 -8.51 -27.30 12.15
N ILE A 558 -9.79 -27.37 12.50
CA ILE A 558 -10.86 -26.72 11.74
C ILE A 558 -11.71 -25.93 12.73
N SER A 559 -11.89 -24.64 12.48
CA SER A 559 -12.76 -23.73 13.24
C SER A 559 -13.96 -23.31 12.39
N PHE A 560 -15.12 -23.11 13.02
CA PHE A 560 -16.33 -22.71 12.32
C PHE A 560 -17.34 -21.99 13.22
N SER A 561 -18.10 -21.07 12.62
CA SER A 561 -19.31 -20.51 13.20
C SER A 561 -20.54 -20.96 12.41
N ILE A 562 -21.61 -21.29 13.12
CA ILE A 562 -22.85 -21.82 12.55
C ILE A 562 -23.86 -20.67 12.49
N GLY A 563 -24.35 -20.32 11.30
CA GLY A 563 -25.37 -19.29 11.14
C GLY A 563 -26.62 -19.56 11.99
N LYS A 564 -27.19 -18.52 12.59
CA LYS A 564 -28.39 -18.61 13.44
C LYS A 564 -29.61 -19.22 12.71
N ASP A 565 -29.68 -19.04 11.39
CA ASP A 565 -30.76 -19.49 10.52
C ASP A 565 -30.43 -20.81 9.78
N TYR A 566 -29.23 -21.37 9.99
CA TYR A 566 -28.70 -22.54 9.29
C TYR A 566 -29.63 -23.77 9.34
N LYS A 567 -29.65 -24.54 8.25
CA LYS A 567 -30.36 -25.82 8.10
C LYS A 567 -29.47 -26.78 7.32
N SER A 568 -29.50 -28.06 7.62
CA SER A 568 -28.81 -29.07 6.81
C SER A 568 -29.29 -29.00 5.35
N GLY A 569 -28.35 -29.02 4.40
CA GLY A 569 -28.59 -28.70 3.00
C GLY A 569 -28.21 -27.26 2.62
N ASN A 570 -28.03 -26.34 3.58
CA ASN A 570 -27.46 -25.02 3.31
C ASN A 570 -25.93 -25.09 3.14
N GLY A 571 -25.36 -24.08 2.47
CA GLY A 571 -23.94 -24.01 2.15
C GLY A 571 -22.98 -23.71 3.30
N MET A 572 -21.71 -24.01 3.06
CA MET A 572 -20.56 -23.58 3.86
C MET A 572 -19.63 -22.69 3.03
N ALA A 573 -19.27 -21.54 3.58
CA ALA A 573 -18.18 -20.70 3.12
C ALA A 573 -16.90 -21.22 3.78
N ILE A 574 -15.99 -21.83 3.02
CA ILE A 574 -14.76 -22.44 3.55
C ILE A 574 -13.55 -21.67 3.01
N VAL A 575 -12.65 -21.24 3.91
CA VAL A 575 -11.27 -20.84 3.56
C VAL A 575 -10.32 -21.85 4.20
N ALA A 576 -9.32 -22.38 3.51
CA ALA A 576 -8.33 -23.24 4.16
C ALA A 576 -6.92 -23.11 3.55
N GLY A 577 -5.91 -23.35 4.39
CA GLY A 577 -4.47 -23.36 4.04
C GLY A 577 -3.70 -24.33 4.94
N HIS A 578 -2.37 -24.18 5.04
CA HIS A 578 -1.52 -25.08 5.84
C HIS A 578 -0.60 -24.37 6.85
N ILE A 579 -0.43 -25.00 8.02
CA ILE A 579 0.38 -24.46 9.12
C ILE A 579 1.79 -25.09 9.15
N ASP A 580 1.99 -26.21 8.45
CA ASP A 580 3.31 -26.80 8.29
C ASP A 580 4.15 -26.00 7.27
N ALA A 581 5.46 -26.06 7.44
CA ALA A 581 6.44 -25.30 6.67
C ALA A 581 7.79 -26.00 6.72
N LEU A 582 8.65 -25.76 5.73
CA LEU A 582 10.05 -26.20 5.68
C LEU A 582 10.77 -26.04 7.03
N THR A 583 11.21 -27.16 7.59
CA THR A 583 11.82 -27.21 8.92
C THR A 583 12.82 -28.37 9.02
N ALA A 584 13.69 -28.40 10.04
CA ALA A 584 14.57 -29.53 10.30
C ALA A 584 14.06 -30.30 11.53
N LYS A 585 13.35 -31.42 11.30
CA LYS A 585 12.74 -32.25 12.35
C LYS A 585 13.82 -33.15 12.98
N LEU A 586 13.80 -33.29 14.30
CA LEU A 586 14.74 -34.16 15.03
C LEU A 586 14.49 -35.64 14.68
N LYS A 587 15.57 -36.42 14.55
CA LYS A 587 15.45 -37.87 14.30
C LYS A 587 14.95 -38.60 15.55
N PRO A 588 14.22 -39.73 15.40
CA PRO A 588 13.81 -40.57 16.53
C PRO A 588 14.97 -40.97 17.47
N VAL A 589 16.19 -41.07 16.93
CA VAL A 589 17.45 -41.08 17.67
C VAL A 589 18.26 -39.86 17.21
N SER A 590 18.23 -38.75 17.96
CA SER A 590 18.98 -37.53 17.61
C SER A 590 20.39 -37.48 18.21
N LYS A 591 20.77 -38.46 19.05
CA LYS A 591 22.12 -38.55 19.63
C LYS A 591 23.13 -39.03 18.60
N LEU A 592 24.08 -38.16 18.26
CA LEU A 592 25.27 -38.50 17.47
C LEU A 592 26.51 -38.64 18.40
N PRO A 593 27.56 -39.38 17.99
CA PRO A 593 28.85 -39.33 18.66
C PRO A 593 29.45 -37.92 18.59
N THR A 594 30.15 -37.52 19.66
CA THR A 594 31.03 -36.34 19.66
C THR A 594 32.10 -36.50 18.58
N LYS A 595 32.37 -35.44 17.80
CA LYS A 595 33.42 -35.44 16.75
C LYS A 595 34.33 -34.23 16.93
N ALA A 596 35.62 -34.46 17.10
CA ALA A 596 36.66 -33.42 17.19
C ALA A 596 36.26 -32.25 18.12
N GLY A 597 35.80 -32.57 19.33
CA GLY A 597 35.36 -31.58 20.32
C GLY A 597 33.91 -31.07 20.20
N PHE A 598 33.15 -31.45 19.16
CA PHE A 598 31.81 -30.93 18.90
C PHE A 598 30.68 -31.94 19.14
N LEU A 599 29.62 -31.46 19.78
CA LEU A 599 28.34 -32.15 19.91
C LEU A 599 27.44 -31.81 18.71
N GLN A 600 27.07 -32.83 17.94
CA GLN A 600 26.18 -32.71 16.78
C GLN A 600 24.79 -33.26 17.09
N LEU A 601 23.76 -32.72 16.41
CA LEU A 601 22.37 -33.15 16.54
C LEU A 601 21.90 -33.89 15.28
N GLY A 602 21.34 -35.09 15.44
CA GLY A 602 20.74 -35.86 14.35
C GLY A 602 19.38 -35.28 13.95
N VAL A 603 19.32 -34.55 12.84
CA VAL A 603 18.08 -34.01 12.25
C VAL A 603 17.84 -34.57 10.85
N ALA A 604 16.61 -34.46 10.36
CA ALA A 604 16.22 -34.74 8.98
C ALA A 604 15.53 -33.51 8.38
N PRO A 605 15.71 -33.23 7.08
CA PRO A 605 14.96 -32.18 6.41
C PRO A 605 13.48 -32.59 6.31
N TYR A 606 12.59 -31.67 6.66
CA TYR A 606 11.19 -31.73 6.28
C TYR A 606 11.01 -30.99 4.95
N ALA A 607 10.42 -31.67 3.96
CA ALA A 607 10.29 -31.19 2.59
C ALA A 607 11.63 -30.64 2.03
N GLY A 608 11.64 -29.42 1.47
CA GLY A 608 12.82 -28.81 0.85
C GLY A 608 13.95 -28.39 1.82
N ALA A 609 13.75 -28.46 3.14
CA ALA A 609 14.61 -27.87 4.16
C ALA A 609 16.05 -28.40 4.15
N LEU A 610 16.95 -27.72 4.88
CA LEU A 610 18.40 -27.90 4.76
C LEU A 610 18.84 -27.67 3.31
N GLY A 611 18.51 -26.49 2.78
CA GLY A 611 19.04 -25.93 1.52
C GLY A 611 19.89 -24.70 1.81
N ASP A 612 20.36 -23.99 0.78
CA ASP A 612 21.43 -23.00 0.94
C ASP A 612 21.10 -21.80 1.86
N THR A 613 19.81 -21.50 2.08
CA THR A 613 19.37 -20.43 2.99
C THR A 613 19.55 -20.78 4.49
N TRP A 614 19.71 -22.07 4.80
CA TRP A 614 19.87 -22.61 6.16
C TRP A 614 21.30 -22.51 6.72
N TRP A 615 22.28 -22.26 5.85
CA TRP A 615 23.68 -22.08 6.25
C TRP A 615 23.86 -20.90 7.21
N ASP A 616 24.74 -21.09 8.20
CA ASP A 616 25.20 -20.09 9.16
C ASP A 616 24.09 -19.40 9.99
N ARG A 617 22.86 -19.93 9.99
CA ARG A 617 21.70 -19.44 10.74
C ARG A 617 21.77 -19.76 12.24
N ASP A 618 21.25 -18.83 13.05
CA ASP A 618 21.02 -19.01 14.47
C ASP A 618 19.71 -19.77 14.70
N LEU A 619 19.81 -21.10 14.87
CA LEU A 619 18.67 -21.99 14.98
C LEU A 619 18.30 -22.25 16.45
N SER A 620 17.06 -21.96 16.83
CA SER A 620 16.49 -22.47 18.08
C SER A 620 15.69 -23.75 17.83
N ILE A 621 15.23 -24.40 18.91
CA ILE A 621 14.42 -25.61 18.90
C ILE A 621 13.08 -25.39 19.60
N GLY A 622 12.05 -26.05 19.10
CA GLY A 622 10.78 -26.18 19.79
C GLY A 622 9.94 -27.33 19.24
N GLY A 623 8.77 -27.53 19.82
CA GLY A 623 7.79 -28.51 19.35
C GLY A 623 7.01 -29.15 20.51
N ARG A 624 6.64 -30.42 20.36
CA ARG A 624 5.89 -31.21 21.33
C ARG A 624 6.78 -32.22 22.06
N VAL A 625 6.57 -32.37 23.37
CA VAL A 625 7.08 -33.48 24.18
C VAL A 625 5.90 -34.27 24.74
N LEU A 626 5.95 -35.59 24.61
CA LEU A 626 4.97 -36.51 25.21
C LEU A 626 5.51 -37.01 26.56
N VAL A 627 4.78 -36.73 27.64
CA VAL A 627 5.21 -37.00 29.01
C VAL A 627 4.16 -37.83 29.72
N GLN A 628 4.54 -38.92 30.37
CA GLN A 628 3.66 -39.63 31.29
C GLN A 628 3.62 -38.89 32.64
N ASP A 629 2.45 -38.42 33.06
CA ASP A 629 2.28 -37.89 34.41
C ASP A 629 2.42 -39.04 35.43
N PRO A 630 3.33 -38.94 36.42
CA PRO A 630 3.63 -40.03 37.34
C PRO A 630 2.54 -40.27 38.39
N ASN A 631 1.58 -39.34 38.55
CA ASN A 631 0.53 -39.43 39.57
C ASN A 631 -0.73 -40.13 39.05
N THR A 632 -1.03 -39.96 37.76
CA THR A 632 -2.24 -40.45 37.07
C THR A 632 -1.94 -41.52 36.02
N GLY A 633 -0.68 -41.70 35.63
CA GLY A 633 -0.24 -42.63 34.59
C GLY A 633 -0.63 -42.23 33.16
N LYS A 634 -1.31 -41.09 32.98
CA LYS A 634 -1.76 -40.58 31.67
C LYS A 634 -0.59 -40.01 30.87
N ILE A 635 -0.66 -40.08 29.55
CA ILE A 635 0.28 -39.39 28.65
C ILE A 635 -0.29 -38.02 28.29
N GLU A 636 0.49 -36.98 28.56
CA GLU A 636 0.21 -35.58 28.24
C GLU A 636 1.06 -35.09 27.07
N SER A 637 0.58 -34.07 26.38
CA SER A 637 1.32 -33.30 25.38
C SER A 637 1.71 -31.95 25.99
N ARG A 638 3.00 -31.65 26.08
CA ARG A 638 3.53 -30.36 26.54
C ARG A 638 4.32 -29.70 25.41
N LEU A 639 4.14 -28.39 25.22
CA LEU A 639 4.90 -27.63 24.22
C LEU A 639 6.18 -27.06 24.84
N ILE A 640 7.26 -27.07 24.07
CA ILE A 640 8.56 -26.51 24.43
C ILE A 640 9.04 -25.57 23.33
N LYS A 641 9.54 -24.40 23.72
CA LYS A 641 10.21 -23.42 22.87
C LYS A 641 11.39 -22.89 23.66
N LEU A 642 12.60 -22.92 23.09
CA LEU A 642 13.76 -22.28 23.71
C LEU A 642 13.97 -20.88 23.11
N ASP A 643 14.19 -19.89 23.96
CA ASP A 643 14.26 -18.48 23.55
C ASP A 643 15.69 -18.01 23.19
N TRP A 644 16.61 -18.95 22.97
CA TRP A 644 17.95 -18.69 22.46
C TRP A 644 18.33 -19.74 21.39
N PRO A 645 19.16 -19.39 20.39
CA PRO A 645 19.63 -20.37 19.41
C PRO A 645 20.52 -21.42 20.10
N ILE A 646 20.11 -22.69 20.01
CA ILE A 646 20.88 -23.84 20.52
C ILE A 646 21.75 -24.49 19.45
N ALA A 647 21.52 -24.17 18.17
CA ALA A 647 22.05 -24.92 17.04
C ALA A 647 22.51 -23.97 15.92
N ARG A 648 23.56 -24.36 15.20
CA ARG A 648 24.02 -23.69 13.98
C ARG A 648 24.59 -24.70 13.00
N ILE A 649 24.39 -24.47 11.70
CA ILE A 649 24.94 -25.28 10.61
C ILE A 649 26.02 -24.44 9.92
N PRO A 650 27.31 -24.55 10.31
CA PRO A 650 28.35 -23.64 9.82
C PRO A 650 28.79 -23.98 8.39
N THR A 651 29.05 -22.97 7.57
CA THR A 651 29.68 -23.20 6.26
C THR A 651 31.12 -23.68 6.40
N LEU A 652 31.60 -24.47 5.42
CA LEU A 652 33.03 -24.65 5.23
C LEU A 652 33.59 -23.41 4.54
N ALA A 653 34.60 -22.76 5.12
CA ALA A 653 35.15 -21.51 4.60
C ALA A 653 35.64 -21.65 3.14
N PRO A 654 35.42 -20.65 2.27
CA PRO A 654 35.74 -20.75 0.84
C PRO A 654 37.23 -20.97 0.55
N HIS A 655 38.11 -20.62 1.49
CA HIS A 655 39.55 -20.88 1.45
C HIS A 655 39.92 -22.36 1.29
N PHE A 656 39.03 -23.30 1.62
CA PHE A 656 39.25 -24.74 1.40
C PHE A 656 39.10 -25.17 -0.08
N GLY A 657 38.66 -24.29 -0.99
CA GLY A 657 38.53 -24.59 -2.41
C GLY A 657 37.32 -25.49 -2.70
N ALA A 658 37.45 -26.44 -3.63
CA ALA A 658 36.31 -27.25 -4.12
C ALA A 658 35.43 -27.93 -3.03
N PRO A 659 35.96 -28.44 -1.89
CA PRO A 659 35.14 -28.95 -0.79
C PRO A 659 34.18 -27.95 -0.14
N SER A 660 34.40 -26.64 -0.33
CA SER A 660 33.50 -25.56 0.14
C SER A 660 32.36 -25.23 -0.84
N GLN A 661 32.25 -25.97 -1.95
CA GLN A 661 31.25 -25.75 -2.99
C GLN A 661 30.22 -26.88 -2.96
N GLY A 662 28.94 -26.53 -3.12
CA GLY A 662 27.83 -27.49 -3.11
C GLY A 662 27.69 -28.31 -4.40
N PRO A 663 26.70 -29.23 -4.47
CA PRO A 663 25.69 -29.51 -3.46
C PRO A 663 26.26 -30.28 -2.26
N PHE A 664 25.83 -29.89 -1.05
CA PHE A 664 26.29 -30.51 0.19
C PHE A 664 25.41 -31.69 0.61
N ASN A 665 26.03 -32.69 1.24
CA ASN A 665 25.32 -33.84 1.78
C ASN A 665 24.52 -33.46 3.05
N LYS A 666 23.19 -33.56 2.99
CA LYS A 666 22.27 -33.20 4.08
C LYS A 666 22.46 -34.06 5.36
N GLU A 667 23.00 -35.27 5.24
CA GLU A 667 23.23 -36.20 6.37
C GLU A 667 24.58 -35.99 7.07
N THR A 668 25.62 -35.62 6.32
CA THR A 668 27.01 -35.61 6.83
C THR A 668 27.69 -34.25 6.84
N GLN A 669 27.19 -33.26 6.08
CA GLN A 669 27.75 -31.91 6.02
C GLN A 669 26.79 -30.86 6.61
N MET A 670 25.48 -30.98 6.39
CA MET A 670 24.48 -30.03 6.91
C MET A 670 24.00 -30.37 8.34
N VAL A 671 24.92 -30.86 9.19
CA VAL A 671 24.59 -31.37 10.52
C VAL A 671 24.72 -30.26 11.57
N PRO A 672 23.66 -29.90 12.30
CA PRO A 672 23.71 -28.85 13.32
C PRO A 672 24.67 -29.18 14.46
N ILE A 673 25.52 -28.22 14.82
CA ILE A 673 26.34 -28.24 16.03
C ILE A 673 25.53 -27.62 17.17
N ILE A 674 25.47 -28.30 18.32
CA ILE A 674 24.70 -27.91 19.52
C ILE A 674 25.54 -27.72 20.79
N GLY A 675 26.87 -27.73 20.66
CA GLY A 675 27.78 -27.44 21.76
C GLY A 675 29.16 -28.06 21.61
N ILE A 676 29.97 -27.88 22.66
CA ILE A 676 31.35 -28.35 22.76
C ILE A 676 31.46 -29.42 23.86
N ASP A 677 32.35 -30.38 23.63
CA ASP A 677 32.72 -31.49 24.50
C ASP A 677 34.11 -32.02 24.09
N ASN A 678 35.17 -31.48 24.70
CA ASN A 678 36.57 -31.86 24.46
C ASN A 678 37.06 -32.93 25.47
N SER A 679 36.16 -33.78 25.99
CA SER A 679 36.49 -34.77 27.03
C SER A 679 37.41 -35.91 26.54
N ASP A 680 37.64 -36.01 25.24
CA ASP A 680 38.63 -36.84 24.56
C ASP A 680 40.07 -36.33 24.73
N LEU A 681 40.27 -35.01 24.90
CA LEU A 681 41.61 -34.40 24.99
C LEU A 681 42.21 -34.34 26.41
N PHE A 682 41.41 -34.57 27.45
CA PHE A 682 41.78 -34.34 28.86
C PHE A 682 41.59 -35.57 29.74
N GLN A 683 41.80 -36.77 29.20
CA GLN A 683 41.38 -38.04 29.83
C GLN A 683 42.30 -38.60 30.93
N GLU A 684 43.24 -37.80 31.45
CA GLU A 684 44.06 -38.17 32.62
C GLU A 684 43.80 -37.26 33.83
N GLN A 685 44.00 -37.81 35.04
CA GLN A 685 43.90 -37.16 36.36
C GLN A 685 42.51 -37.03 37.03
N THR A 686 41.57 -37.95 36.76
CA THR A 686 40.56 -38.32 37.78
C THR A 686 40.38 -39.85 37.85
N PRO A 687 40.58 -40.50 39.01
CA PRO A 687 40.17 -41.88 39.22
C PRO A 687 38.67 -42.07 38.99
N SER A 688 38.27 -43.24 38.49
CA SER A 688 36.88 -43.56 38.12
C SER A 688 35.97 -43.82 39.33
N THR A 689 35.78 -42.82 40.19
CA THR A 689 35.06 -42.94 41.47
C THR A 689 34.02 -41.83 41.73
N THR A 690 33.48 -41.21 40.67
CA THR A 690 32.07 -40.79 40.68
C THR A 690 31.38 -41.28 39.41
N ASP A 691 30.58 -42.35 39.55
CA ASP A 691 29.54 -42.68 38.59
C ASP A 691 28.46 -41.60 38.68
N HIS A 692 28.71 -40.46 38.02
CA HIS A 692 27.74 -39.37 37.85
C HIS A 692 26.64 -39.84 36.92
N SER A 693 25.79 -40.74 37.42
CA SER A 693 24.64 -41.24 36.68
C SER A 693 23.87 -40.04 36.13
N SER A 694 23.62 -40.05 34.82
CA SER A 694 23.07 -38.91 34.09
C SER A 694 21.64 -38.52 34.53
N GLY A 695 21.03 -39.32 35.41
CA GLY A 695 19.60 -39.41 35.67
C GLY A 695 18.83 -40.13 34.55
N ILE A 696 19.46 -40.39 33.42
CA ILE A 696 18.83 -40.97 32.23
C ILE A 696 19.08 -42.48 32.23
N LYS A 697 18.05 -43.25 32.59
CA LYS A 697 18.09 -44.71 32.60
C LYS A 697 18.29 -45.27 31.18
N SER A 698 19.22 -46.20 31.01
CA SER A 698 19.44 -46.90 29.74
C SER A 698 18.17 -47.62 29.25
N GLY A 699 17.95 -47.64 27.93
CA GLY A 699 16.75 -48.21 27.30
C GLY A 699 15.50 -47.32 27.35
N THR A 700 15.57 -46.13 27.94
CA THR A 700 14.51 -45.11 27.81
C THR A 700 14.65 -44.29 26.54
N PHE A 701 13.57 -43.67 26.06
CA PHE A 701 13.63 -42.71 24.96
C PHE A 701 14.69 -41.62 25.21
N ALA A 702 14.72 -41.04 26.41
CA ALA A 702 15.71 -40.04 26.81
C ALA A 702 17.19 -40.50 26.61
N SER A 703 17.48 -41.80 26.74
CA SER A 703 18.85 -42.33 26.52
C SER A 703 19.31 -42.30 25.05
N THR A 704 18.36 -42.19 24.11
CA THR A 704 18.60 -42.10 22.66
C THR A 704 18.82 -40.65 22.15
N GLN A 705 18.75 -39.67 23.06
CA GLN A 705 18.84 -38.24 22.76
C GLN A 705 20.11 -37.61 23.37
N PRO A 706 20.57 -36.42 22.91
CA PRO A 706 21.69 -35.74 23.52
C PRO A 706 21.39 -35.35 24.96
N GLU A 707 22.22 -35.80 25.91
CA GLU A 707 21.95 -35.65 27.35
C GLU A 707 21.79 -34.18 27.80
N LYS A 708 22.62 -33.28 27.27
CA LYS A 708 22.51 -31.83 27.56
C LYS A 708 21.15 -31.29 27.10
N LEU A 709 20.64 -31.74 25.94
CA LEU A 709 19.34 -31.32 25.40
C LEU A 709 18.18 -31.86 26.24
N VAL A 710 18.21 -33.14 26.63
CA VAL A 710 17.22 -33.75 27.53
C VAL A 710 17.14 -32.96 28.83
N LYS A 711 18.28 -32.65 29.47
CA LYS A 711 18.34 -31.91 30.74
C LYS A 711 17.78 -30.49 30.61
N VAL A 712 18.06 -29.78 29.52
CA VAL A 712 17.52 -28.43 29.26
C VAL A 712 16.00 -28.47 29.05
N ILE A 713 15.50 -29.32 28.15
CA ILE A 713 14.06 -29.45 27.88
C ILE A 713 13.30 -29.90 29.14
N SER A 714 13.88 -30.82 29.91
CA SER A 714 13.28 -31.31 31.15
C SER A 714 13.21 -30.23 32.23
N LYS A 715 14.25 -29.40 32.36
CA LYS A 715 14.25 -28.25 33.28
C LYS A 715 13.12 -27.28 32.94
N GLU A 716 13.00 -26.93 31.66
CA GLU A 716 12.00 -25.94 31.19
C GLU A 716 10.56 -26.45 31.36
N LEU A 717 10.33 -27.75 31.14
CA LEU A 717 9.02 -28.40 31.30
C LEU A 717 8.71 -28.88 32.73
N GLY A 718 9.58 -28.61 33.71
CA GLY A 718 9.44 -29.07 35.10
C GLY A 718 9.52 -30.59 35.29
N ILE A 719 10.14 -31.32 34.36
CA ILE A 719 10.23 -32.78 34.36
C ILE A 719 11.45 -33.21 35.20
N THR A 720 11.19 -33.85 36.34
CA THR A 720 12.24 -34.35 37.24
C THR A 720 12.65 -35.80 36.97
N ASN A 721 11.77 -36.61 36.39
CA ASN A 721 12.05 -38.00 36.00
C ASN A 721 12.15 -38.10 34.47
N TYR A 722 13.37 -38.11 33.92
CA TYR A 722 13.57 -38.20 32.47
C TYR A 722 13.01 -39.49 31.84
N SER A 723 12.74 -40.53 32.63
CA SER A 723 12.11 -41.78 32.15
C SER A 723 10.63 -41.62 31.84
N SER A 724 9.98 -40.51 32.24
CA SER A 724 8.58 -40.24 31.89
C SER A 724 8.42 -39.58 30.51
N ILE A 725 9.50 -39.13 29.87
CA ILE A 725 9.47 -38.65 28.49
C ILE A 725 9.32 -39.87 27.58
N ILE A 726 8.15 -39.99 26.96
CA ILE A 726 7.78 -41.12 26.10
C ILE A 726 8.35 -40.92 24.68
N ASN A 727 8.21 -39.70 24.14
CA ASN A 727 8.73 -39.31 22.83
C ASN A 727 8.73 -37.77 22.70
N TRP A 728 9.30 -37.22 21.63
CA TRP A 728 9.11 -35.82 21.24
C TRP A 728 9.04 -35.64 19.72
N GLU A 729 8.42 -34.55 19.28
CA GLU A 729 8.37 -34.08 17.89
C GLU A 729 8.88 -32.64 17.90
N LEU A 730 10.16 -32.47 17.60
CA LEU A 730 10.87 -31.20 17.73
C LEU A 730 11.46 -30.76 16.38
N GLU A 731 11.55 -29.45 16.21
CA GLU A 731 11.92 -28.74 14.99
C GLU A 731 13.00 -27.70 15.30
N LEU A 732 14.03 -27.61 14.44
CA LEU A 732 14.93 -26.46 14.42
C LEU A 732 14.41 -25.38 13.47
N TYR A 733 14.47 -24.12 13.91
CA TYR A 733 13.93 -22.97 13.17
C TYR A 733 14.80 -21.71 13.32
N ASP A 734 14.81 -20.82 12.31
CA ASP A 734 15.46 -19.49 12.40
C ASP A 734 14.87 -18.69 13.57
N SER A 735 15.73 -18.41 14.57
CA SER A 735 15.37 -17.70 15.79
C SER A 735 15.25 -16.18 15.60
N GLN A 736 15.71 -15.64 14.46
CA GLN A 736 15.64 -14.20 14.18
C GLN A 736 14.17 -13.74 14.08
N PRO A 737 13.67 -12.84 14.96
CA PRO A 737 12.27 -12.43 15.01
C PRO A 737 11.72 -11.90 13.69
N ALA A 738 10.44 -12.12 13.41
CA ALA A 738 9.75 -11.49 12.29
C ALA A 738 9.66 -9.98 12.50
N ARG A 739 9.85 -9.19 11.43
CA ARG A 739 9.95 -7.73 11.52
C ARG A 739 9.60 -7.02 10.23
N LEU A 740 9.18 -5.76 10.37
CA LEU A 740 9.17 -4.80 9.27
C LEU A 740 10.59 -4.52 8.74
N GLY A 741 10.66 -4.22 7.45
CA GLY A 741 11.86 -3.95 6.66
C GLY A 741 11.52 -3.20 5.36
N GLY A 742 12.52 -3.00 4.50
CA GLY A 742 12.47 -1.93 3.50
C GLY A 742 12.87 -0.59 4.11
N LEU A 743 12.91 0.48 3.30
CA LEU A 743 13.25 1.83 3.81
C LEU A 743 12.06 2.44 4.56
N ASP A 744 10.87 2.28 3.99
CA ASP A 744 9.63 2.90 4.47
C ASP A 744 8.77 1.95 5.33
N LYS A 745 9.32 0.76 5.65
CA LYS A 745 8.63 -0.35 6.35
C LYS A 745 7.51 -0.99 5.51
N ASP A 746 7.70 -0.97 4.20
CA ASP A 746 6.86 -1.53 3.15
C ASP A 746 6.92 -3.07 3.04
N LEU A 747 7.88 -3.73 3.72
CA LEU A 747 8.11 -5.18 3.68
C LEU A 747 8.06 -5.82 5.07
N ILE A 748 7.74 -7.11 5.13
CA ILE A 748 7.88 -7.98 6.31
C ILE A 748 8.88 -9.08 5.99
N PHE A 749 9.92 -9.20 6.83
CA PHE A 749 10.93 -10.27 6.77
C PHE A 749 10.70 -11.28 7.89
N ALA A 750 10.31 -12.50 7.55
CA ALA A 750 9.98 -13.55 8.51
C ALA A 750 10.37 -14.95 7.98
N GLY A 751 10.58 -15.90 8.88
CA GLY A 751 10.70 -17.32 8.50
C GLY A 751 9.34 -18.02 8.56
N ARG A 752 9.12 -19.00 7.68
CA ARG A 752 7.88 -19.81 7.62
C ARG A 752 6.62 -18.99 7.28
N ILE A 753 6.75 -17.99 6.42
CA ILE A 753 5.63 -17.16 5.90
C ILE A 753 4.59 -18.07 5.23
N ASP A 754 5.13 -18.92 4.38
CA ASP A 754 4.63 -20.15 3.79
C ASP A 754 4.14 -21.17 4.86
N ASP A 755 2.86 -21.53 4.97
CA ASP A 755 1.64 -20.79 4.55
C ASP A 755 0.93 -20.10 5.75
N LYS A 756 1.67 -19.96 6.87
CA LYS A 756 1.21 -19.27 8.09
C LYS A 756 0.70 -17.83 7.84
N LEU A 757 1.06 -17.20 6.74
CA LEU A 757 0.53 -15.91 6.25
C LEU A 757 -0.95 -16.00 5.87
N CYS A 758 -1.34 -16.95 5.00
CA CYS A 758 -2.73 -17.16 4.63
C CYS A 758 -3.54 -17.74 5.78
N CYS A 759 -3.00 -18.69 6.55
CA CYS A 759 -3.64 -19.16 7.79
C CYS A 759 -3.93 -18.01 8.76
N TYR A 760 -2.97 -17.10 8.97
CA TYR A 760 -3.18 -15.93 9.84
C TYR A 760 -4.32 -15.04 9.30
N ALA A 761 -4.31 -14.72 8.01
CA ALA A 761 -5.33 -13.88 7.39
C ALA A 761 -6.73 -14.52 7.40
N ALA A 762 -6.85 -15.82 7.13
CA ALA A 762 -8.12 -16.55 7.15
C ALA A 762 -8.71 -16.64 8.57
N GLN A 763 -7.87 -16.90 9.57
CA GLN A 763 -8.24 -16.91 10.97
C GLN A 763 -8.77 -15.54 11.44
N GLU A 764 -8.01 -14.45 11.21
CA GLU A 764 -8.43 -13.11 11.61
C GLU A 764 -9.70 -12.67 10.86
N ALA A 765 -9.87 -13.07 9.60
CA ALA A 765 -11.10 -12.85 8.84
C ALA A 765 -12.33 -13.54 9.45
N LEU A 766 -12.20 -14.79 9.90
CA LEU A 766 -13.28 -15.51 10.61
C LEU A 766 -13.60 -14.86 11.96
N LEU A 767 -12.60 -14.28 12.64
CA LEU A 767 -12.80 -13.53 13.88
C LEU A 767 -13.41 -12.13 13.68
N ALA A 768 -13.17 -11.50 12.53
CA ALA A 768 -13.66 -10.17 12.19
C ALA A 768 -15.02 -10.17 11.46
N SER A 769 -15.41 -11.27 10.82
CA SER A 769 -16.72 -11.43 10.15
C SER A 769 -17.86 -11.47 11.19
N PRO A 770 -18.87 -10.56 11.13
CA PRO A 770 -19.95 -10.53 12.10
C PRO A 770 -20.88 -11.76 12.06
N ASP A 771 -21.51 -12.07 13.19
CA ASP A 771 -22.54 -13.14 13.27
C ASP A 771 -23.87 -12.76 12.60
N SER A 772 -23.97 -11.53 12.08
CA SER A 772 -25.12 -10.97 11.36
C SER A 772 -25.02 -11.06 9.83
N THR A 773 -23.88 -11.46 9.27
CA THR A 773 -23.67 -11.65 7.82
C THR A 773 -23.70 -13.13 7.45
N SER A 774 -24.24 -13.49 6.28
CA SER A 774 -24.44 -14.87 5.81
C SER A 774 -24.98 -15.82 6.92
N THR A 775 -26.17 -15.49 7.44
CA THR A 775 -26.73 -16.06 8.67
C THR A 775 -27.39 -17.44 8.52
N SER A 776 -27.59 -17.91 7.30
CA SER A 776 -28.10 -19.23 6.93
C SER A 776 -26.99 -20.24 6.63
N SER A 777 -25.73 -19.80 6.52
CA SER A 777 -24.57 -20.61 6.16
C SER A 777 -23.66 -20.95 7.34
N ILE A 778 -22.65 -21.78 7.10
CA ILE A 778 -21.51 -21.98 8.01
C ILE A 778 -20.30 -21.22 7.47
N LYS A 779 -19.58 -20.52 8.35
CA LYS A 779 -18.29 -19.91 8.03
C LYS A 779 -17.22 -20.81 8.63
N MET A 780 -16.28 -21.31 7.82
CA MET A 780 -15.29 -22.31 8.22
C MET A 780 -13.89 -21.90 7.82
N VAL A 781 -12.93 -22.09 8.73
CA VAL A 781 -11.50 -22.04 8.44
C VAL A 781 -10.88 -23.41 8.68
N GLY A 782 -10.24 -23.96 7.66
CA GLY A 782 -9.48 -25.20 7.72
C GLY A 782 -7.98 -24.94 7.78
N MET A 783 -7.28 -25.62 8.68
CA MET A 783 -5.83 -25.49 8.85
C MET A 783 -5.19 -26.88 8.87
N PHE A 784 -4.44 -27.21 7.82
CA PHE A 784 -3.85 -28.53 7.64
C PHE A 784 -2.37 -28.60 8.06
N ASP A 785 -1.89 -29.84 8.11
CA ASP A 785 -0.50 -30.26 8.31
C ASP A 785 -0.11 -31.12 7.08
N ASP A 786 1.17 -31.47 6.96
CA ASP A 786 1.71 -32.34 5.93
C ASP A 786 1.54 -31.87 4.46
N GLU A 787 1.16 -30.61 4.16
CA GLU A 787 1.04 -30.12 2.76
C GLU A 787 2.36 -30.32 2.03
N GLU A 788 3.44 -29.79 2.60
CA GLU A 788 4.81 -29.74 2.07
C GLU A 788 5.40 -31.14 1.74
N ILE A 789 4.72 -32.22 2.16
CA ILE A 789 5.04 -33.61 1.83
C ILE A 789 3.92 -34.37 1.07
N GLY A 790 3.02 -33.65 0.41
CA GLY A 790 1.94 -34.15 -0.45
C GLY A 790 0.61 -34.43 0.25
N SER A 791 0.40 -33.86 1.44
CA SER A 791 -0.83 -33.82 2.25
C SER A 791 -1.51 -35.18 2.54
N LEU A 792 -0.78 -36.29 2.41
CA LEU A 792 -1.29 -37.67 2.44
C LEU A 792 -1.20 -38.36 3.82
N LEU A 793 -1.31 -37.59 4.91
CA LEU A 793 -1.42 -38.11 6.26
C LEU A 793 -2.74 -37.69 6.91
N ARG A 794 -3.10 -38.34 8.03
CA ARG A 794 -4.45 -38.25 8.64
C ARG A 794 -4.89 -36.83 9.02
N GLN A 795 -3.96 -35.89 9.15
CA GLN A 795 -4.17 -34.50 9.53
C GLN A 795 -3.97 -33.51 8.36
N GLY A 796 -3.51 -33.98 7.20
CA GLY A 796 -3.43 -33.19 5.97
C GLY A 796 -4.72 -33.21 5.13
N ALA A 797 -4.74 -32.41 4.07
CA ALA A 797 -5.92 -32.10 3.27
C ALA A 797 -6.50 -33.29 2.51
N ARG A 798 -5.67 -34.28 2.12
CA ARG A 798 -6.15 -35.52 1.45
C ARG A 798 -6.83 -36.50 2.40
N SER A 799 -6.80 -36.24 3.71
CA SER A 799 -7.48 -37.03 4.73
C SER A 799 -8.99 -36.80 4.72
N ASN A 800 -9.73 -37.58 5.50
CA ASN A 800 -11.16 -37.34 5.73
C ASN A 800 -11.45 -36.18 6.70
N PHE A 801 -10.48 -35.36 7.12
CA PHE A 801 -10.68 -34.42 8.24
C PHE A 801 -11.83 -33.45 7.97
N MET A 802 -11.75 -32.66 6.89
CA MET A 802 -12.80 -31.70 6.56
C MET A 802 -14.11 -32.38 6.12
N SER A 803 -14.04 -33.47 5.35
CA SER A 803 -15.23 -34.29 5.03
C SER A 803 -15.98 -34.67 6.31
N SER A 804 -15.28 -35.22 7.30
CA SER A 804 -15.89 -35.66 8.56
C SER A 804 -16.42 -34.50 9.42
N VAL A 805 -15.91 -33.28 9.27
CA VAL A 805 -16.50 -32.09 9.92
C VAL A 805 -17.78 -31.67 9.21
N ILE A 806 -17.76 -31.57 7.88
CA ILE A 806 -18.93 -31.24 7.03
C ILE A 806 -20.07 -32.23 7.25
N GLU A 807 -19.78 -33.53 7.23
CA GLU A 807 -20.71 -34.64 7.50
C GLU A 807 -21.38 -34.46 8.86
N ARG A 808 -20.59 -34.27 9.93
CA ARG A 808 -21.09 -34.20 11.32
C ARG A 808 -21.89 -32.94 11.63
N ILE A 809 -21.56 -31.80 11.01
CA ILE A 809 -22.39 -30.59 11.14
C ILE A 809 -23.69 -30.76 10.35
N THR A 810 -23.65 -31.43 9.18
CA THR A 810 -24.85 -31.73 8.38
C THR A 810 -25.78 -32.73 9.09
N GLU A 811 -25.22 -33.73 9.77
CA GLU A 811 -25.95 -34.69 10.59
C GLU A 811 -26.68 -33.99 11.75
N ALA A 812 -25.97 -33.17 12.53
CA ALA A 812 -26.45 -32.62 13.80
C ALA A 812 -27.73 -31.76 13.71
N PHE A 813 -28.03 -31.17 12.55
CA PHE A 813 -29.23 -30.35 12.33
C PHE A 813 -30.27 -30.99 11.40
N SER A 814 -30.06 -32.24 10.95
CA SER A 814 -31.02 -32.93 10.08
C SER A 814 -31.90 -33.91 10.86
N PRO A 815 -33.24 -33.91 10.65
CA PRO A 815 -34.11 -34.97 11.19
C PRO A 815 -33.90 -36.33 10.50
N SER A 816 -33.20 -36.36 9.37
CA SER A 816 -32.78 -37.58 8.68
C SER A 816 -31.49 -37.33 7.90
N TYR A 817 -30.41 -38.00 8.28
CA TYR A 817 -29.12 -37.88 7.60
C TYR A 817 -28.97 -38.92 6.48
N GLY A 818 -28.33 -38.53 5.38
CA GLY A 818 -28.08 -39.40 4.23
C GLY A 818 -27.45 -38.66 3.05
N PRO A 819 -27.12 -39.37 1.95
CA PRO A 819 -26.36 -38.80 0.83
C PRO A 819 -26.98 -37.54 0.21
N ASN A 820 -28.31 -37.47 0.09
CA ASN A 820 -28.99 -36.33 -0.54
C ASN A 820 -28.73 -35.00 0.17
N VAL A 821 -28.87 -34.96 1.50
CA VAL A 821 -28.66 -33.72 2.27
C VAL A 821 -27.19 -33.33 2.36
N LEU A 822 -26.28 -34.33 2.39
CA LEU A 822 -24.84 -34.08 2.32
C LEU A 822 -24.42 -33.50 0.96
N ALA A 823 -24.87 -34.11 -0.14
CA ALA A 823 -24.61 -33.63 -1.49
C ALA A 823 -25.18 -32.23 -1.72
N GLN A 824 -26.38 -31.94 -1.19
CA GLN A 824 -26.98 -30.62 -1.23
C GLN A 824 -26.14 -29.58 -0.46
N THR A 825 -25.71 -29.89 0.77
CA THR A 825 -24.77 -29.04 1.53
C THR A 825 -23.51 -28.76 0.73
N VAL A 826 -22.90 -29.79 0.13
CA VAL A 826 -21.62 -29.66 -0.62
C VAL A 826 -21.79 -28.84 -1.90
N ALA A 827 -22.85 -29.05 -2.69
CA ALA A 827 -23.10 -28.26 -3.91
C ALA A 827 -23.31 -26.76 -3.58
N ASN A 828 -24.08 -26.48 -2.53
CA ASN A 828 -24.31 -25.13 -2.01
C ASN A 828 -23.09 -24.54 -1.27
N SER A 829 -21.97 -25.26 -1.16
CA SER A 829 -20.74 -24.77 -0.51
C SER A 829 -19.73 -24.25 -1.53
N PHE A 830 -18.80 -23.42 -1.07
CA PHE A 830 -17.68 -22.93 -1.88
C PHE A 830 -16.39 -22.96 -1.05
N PHE A 831 -15.31 -23.44 -1.67
CA PHE A 831 -14.02 -23.62 -1.02
C PHE A 831 -12.95 -22.70 -1.62
N VAL A 832 -12.52 -21.72 -0.84
CA VAL A 832 -11.31 -20.92 -1.08
C VAL A 832 -10.12 -21.71 -0.51
N SER A 833 -9.42 -22.40 -1.39
CA SER A 833 -8.05 -22.81 -1.14
C SER A 833 -7.20 -21.55 -1.08
N SER A 834 -6.52 -21.36 0.05
CA SER A 834 -5.78 -20.15 0.39
C SER A 834 -4.35 -20.53 0.70
N ASP A 835 -3.45 -20.25 -0.22
CA ASP A 835 -2.07 -20.74 -0.23
C ASP A 835 -1.15 -19.68 -0.84
N VAL A 836 -0.04 -19.34 -0.19
CA VAL A 836 0.87 -18.24 -0.56
C VAL A 836 1.28 -18.24 -2.04
N ILE A 837 1.38 -17.05 -2.65
CA ILE A 837 1.61 -16.89 -4.09
C ILE A 837 2.97 -16.25 -4.38
N HIS A 838 3.62 -16.65 -5.48
CA HIS A 838 4.87 -16.04 -5.93
C HIS A 838 4.67 -14.58 -6.38
N ALA A 839 5.08 -13.62 -5.53
CA ALA A 839 5.24 -12.23 -5.93
C ALA A 839 6.34 -12.09 -6.99
N VAL A 840 6.24 -11.07 -7.85
CA VAL A 840 7.20 -10.79 -8.92
C VAL A 840 8.57 -10.40 -8.35
N ASN A 841 9.59 -11.20 -8.64
CA ASN A 841 10.97 -10.92 -8.24
C ASN A 841 11.69 -10.13 -9.34
N PRO A 842 12.04 -8.84 -9.12
CA PRO A 842 12.61 -7.99 -10.16
C PRO A 842 13.99 -8.46 -10.66
N ASN A 843 14.69 -9.31 -9.90
CA ASN A 843 15.97 -9.88 -10.30
C ASN A 843 15.83 -11.08 -11.27
N PHE A 844 14.60 -11.59 -11.46
CA PHE A 844 14.32 -12.81 -12.23
C PHE A 844 13.06 -12.68 -13.11
N LEU A 845 12.79 -11.48 -13.64
CA LEU A 845 11.57 -11.18 -14.41
C LEU A 845 11.30 -12.17 -15.56
N ASN A 846 12.34 -12.72 -16.17
CA ASN A 846 12.24 -13.73 -17.23
C ASN A 846 11.60 -15.06 -16.80
N ALA A 847 11.54 -15.35 -15.49
CA ALA A 847 10.90 -16.55 -14.95
C ALA A 847 9.37 -16.38 -14.75
N TYR A 848 8.86 -15.15 -14.81
CA TYR A 848 7.44 -14.84 -14.62
C TYR A 848 6.71 -14.74 -15.96
N LEU A 849 5.39 -14.95 -15.93
CA LEU A 849 4.52 -14.70 -17.07
C LEU A 849 4.06 -13.24 -17.07
N GLU A 850 4.18 -12.57 -18.21
CA GLU A 850 3.74 -11.18 -18.38
C GLU A 850 2.23 -11.05 -18.08
N ASN A 851 1.84 -9.97 -17.41
CA ASN A 851 0.48 -9.70 -16.90
C ASN A 851 -0.06 -10.69 -15.83
N HIS A 852 0.69 -11.72 -15.45
CA HIS A 852 0.30 -12.75 -14.47
C HIS A 852 1.33 -12.86 -13.33
N ALA A 853 1.87 -11.71 -12.90
CA ALA A 853 2.98 -11.60 -11.96
C ALA A 853 2.60 -10.59 -10.84
N PRO A 854 2.02 -11.07 -9.71
CA PRO A 854 1.46 -10.19 -8.68
C PRO A 854 2.56 -9.44 -7.90
N ARG A 855 2.21 -8.27 -7.38
CA ARG A 855 3.08 -7.39 -6.58
C ARG A 855 2.70 -7.45 -5.10
N LEU A 856 3.66 -7.13 -4.24
CA LEU A 856 3.43 -6.93 -2.81
C LEU A 856 2.59 -5.66 -2.57
N ASN A 857 1.87 -5.60 -1.45
CA ASN A 857 1.04 -4.48 -0.98
C ASN A 857 -0.13 -4.08 -1.90
N VAL A 858 -0.51 -4.90 -2.88
CA VAL A 858 -1.60 -4.58 -3.84
C VAL A 858 -2.89 -5.33 -3.51
N GLY A 859 -2.80 -6.61 -3.14
CA GLY A 859 -3.97 -7.46 -2.88
C GLY A 859 -3.72 -8.94 -3.13
N VAL A 860 -4.66 -9.78 -2.71
CA VAL A 860 -4.62 -11.24 -2.90
C VAL A 860 -4.58 -11.57 -4.40
N ALA A 861 -3.73 -12.52 -4.78
CA ALA A 861 -3.66 -13.04 -6.14
C ALA A 861 -4.53 -14.28 -6.28
N VAL A 862 -5.31 -14.38 -7.37
CA VAL A 862 -5.91 -15.65 -7.78
C VAL A 862 -4.85 -16.48 -8.49
N SER A 863 -4.70 -17.75 -8.10
CA SER A 863 -3.78 -18.68 -8.74
C SER A 863 -4.50 -19.48 -9.81
N ALA A 864 -3.97 -19.47 -11.04
CA ALA A 864 -4.49 -20.24 -12.16
C ALA A 864 -3.40 -21.13 -12.77
N ASP A 865 -3.78 -22.34 -13.15
CA ASP A 865 -2.95 -23.28 -13.92
C ASP A 865 -3.86 -24.16 -14.80
N SER A 866 -3.47 -24.37 -16.05
CA SER A 866 -4.24 -25.15 -17.03
C SER A 866 -4.11 -26.67 -16.91
N ASN A 867 -3.32 -27.16 -15.95
CA ASN A 867 -2.96 -28.58 -15.79
C ASN A 867 -3.51 -29.20 -14.49
N GLY A 868 -4.31 -28.45 -13.71
CA GLY A 868 -4.91 -28.93 -12.47
C GLY A 868 -3.97 -28.92 -11.25
N HIS A 869 -2.88 -28.16 -11.29
CA HIS A 869 -2.11 -27.83 -10.07
C HIS A 869 -2.90 -26.91 -9.13
N MET A 870 -3.82 -26.13 -9.71
CA MET A 870 -4.78 -25.24 -9.04
C MET A 870 -6.21 -25.70 -9.41
N THR A 871 -7.20 -25.45 -8.55
CA THR A 871 -8.62 -25.78 -8.77
C THR A 871 -9.44 -24.63 -9.39
N THR A 872 -8.81 -23.49 -9.65
CA THR A 872 -9.44 -22.29 -10.21
C THR A 872 -9.97 -22.48 -11.63
N ASP A 873 -11.22 -22.08 -11.86
CA ASP A 873 -11.85 -21.98 -13.18
C ASP A 873 -12.51 -20.61 -13.40
N SER A 874 -13.20 -20.42 -14.52
CA SER A 874 -13.86 -19.15 -14.86
C SER A 874 -15.08 -18.81 -14.00
N VAL A 875 -15.80 -19.81 -13.47
CA VAL A 875 -16.93 -19.64 -12.55
C VAL A 875 -16.41 -19.27 -11.16
N SER A 876 -15.39 -19.98 -10.67
CA SER A 876 -14.82 -19.72 -9.34
C SER A 876 -14.03 -18.42 -9.29
N TYR A 877 -13.29 -18.06 -10.34
CA TYR A 877 -12.76 -16.70 -10.54
C TYR A 877 -13.88 -15.65 -10.53
N GLY A 878 -14.98 -15.91 -11.24
CA GLY A 878 -16.17 -15.06 -11.24
C GLY A 878 -16.70 -14.82 -9.82
N PHE A 879 -16.89 -15.89 -9.04
CA PHE A 879 -17.35 -15.85 -7.66
C PHE A 879 -16.45 -14.96 -6.79
N ILE A 880 -15.14 -15.22 -6.75
CA ILE A 880 -14.24 -14.43 -5.89
C ILE A 880 -14.14 -12.97 -6.36
N LYS A 881 -14.27 -12.70 -7.67
CA LYS A 881 -14.29 -11.35 -8.22
C LYS A 881 -15.52 -10.57 -7.76
N ARG A 882 -16.69 -11.22 -7.69
CA ARG A 882 -17.94 -10.63 -7.15
C ARG A 882 -17.85 -10.37 -5.64
N VAL A 883 -17.18 -11.24 -4.88
CA VAL A 883 -16.83 -10.99 -3.47
C VAL A 883 -15.91 -9.77 -3.34
N ALA A 884 -14.83 -9.72 -4.12
CA ALA A 884 -13.85 -8.65 -4.09
C ALA A 884 -14.47 -7.28 -4.44
N ASP A 885 -15.39 -7.24 -5.40
CA ASP A 885 -16.19 -6.05 -5.72
C ASP A 885 -17.05 -5.57 -4.54
N ARG A 886 -17.65 -6.49 -3.77
CA ARG A 886 -18.49 -6.15 -2.60
C ARG A 886 -17.69 -5.66 -1.40
N CYS A 887 -16.46 -6.17 -1.19
CA CYS A 887 -15.58 -5.69 -0.10
C CYS A 887 -14.56 -4.61 -0.51
N GLY A 888 -14.52 -4.23 -1.79
CA GLY A 888 -13.55 -3.26 -2.32
C GLY A 888 -12.10 -3.74 -2.23
N SER A 889 -11.85 -5.03 -2.45
CA SER A 889 -10.50 -5.60 -2.50
C SER A 889 -9.99 -5.66 -3.94
N THR A 890 -8.73 -5.28 -4.15
CA THR A 890 -8.04 -5.53 -5.42
C THR A 890 -7.69 -7.01 -5.50
N LEU A 891 -8.02 -7.66 -6.62
CA LEU A 891 -7.48 -8.98 -6.97
C LEU A 891 -6.34 -8.82 -7.97
N GLN A 892 -5.32 -9.64 -7.81
CA GLN A 892 -4.27 -9.88 -8.79
C GLN A 892 -4.46 -11.27 -9.41
N VAL A 893 -3.66 -11.62 -10.41
CA VAL A 893 -3.64 -12.97 -11.00
C VAL A 893 -2.21 -13.48 -11.08
N PHE A 894 -2.01 -14.76 -10.74
CA PHE A 894 -0.79 -15.51 -10.97
C PHE A 894 -1.06 -16.70 -11.89
N HIS A 895 -0.17 -16.93 -12.84
CA HIS A 895 -0.11 -18.14 -13.66
C HIS A 895 1.35 -18.34 -14.09
N ILE A 896 1.82 -19.59 -14.12
CA ILE A 896 3.18 -19.91 -14.55
C ILE A 896 3.40 -19.62 -16.05
N ARG A 897 4.66 -19.48 -16.48
CA ARG A 897 4.98 -19.56 -17.91
C ARG A 897 4.79 -20.99 -18.43
N ASN A 898 4.41 -21.14 -19.70
CA ASN A 898 4.21 -22.42 -20.37
C ASN A 898 5.48 -23.31 -20.44
N ASP A 899 6.66 -22.72 -20.25
CA ASP A 899 7.98 -23.39 -20.22
C ASP A 899 8.53 -23.57 -18.78
N SER A 900 7.70 -23.37 -17.76
CA SER A 900 8.04 -23.48 -16.33
C SER A 900 7.29 -24.62 -15.64
N ARG A 901 7.52 -24.79 -14.33
CA ARG A 901 6.86 -25.78 -13.45
C ARG A 901 6.11 -25.06 -12.34
N SER A 902 4.88 -25.51 -12.05
CA SER A 902 4.09 -25.06 -10.90
C SER A 902 4.44 -25.85 -9.62
N GLY A 903 4.17 -25.24 -8.46
CA GLY A 903 3.81 -26.01 -7.26
C GLY A 903 2.42 -26.63 -7.39
N GLY A 904 1.93 -27.27 -6.33
CA GLY A 904 0.51 -27.59 -6.16
C GLY A 904 0.07 -27.05 -4.79
N THR A 905 -1.22 -27.15 -4.49
CA THR A 905 -1.81 -26.67 -3.23
C THR A 905 -2.77 -27.73 -2.67
N ILE A 906 -3.35 -27.47 -1.49
CA ILE A 906 -4.48 -28.26 -0.97
C ILE A 906 -5.75 -28.18 -1.84
N GLY A 907 -5.82 -27.28 -2.82
CA GLY A 907 -7.01 -26.92 -3.59
C GLY A 907 -7.60 -28.10 -4.35
N PRO A 908 -6.93 -28.61 -5.40
CA PRO A 908 -7.36 -29.79 -6.13
C PRO A 908 -7.51 -31.02 -5.24
N MET A 909 -6.64 -31.17 -4.24
CA MET A 909 -6.64 -32.31 -3.31
C MET A 909 -7.93 -32.41 -2.49
N THR A 910 -8.45 -31.26 -2.06
CA THR A 910 -9.65 -31.13 -1.22
C THR A 910 -10.91 -31.08 -2.07
N SER A 911 -10.89 -30.28 -3.14
CA SER A 911 -11.97 -30.13 -4.12
C SER A 911 -12.38 -31.49 -4.68
N ALA A 912 -11.44 -32.27 -5.24
CA ALA A 912 -11.71 -33.60 -5.80
C ALA A 912 -12.09 -34.66 -4.74
N ARG A 913 -11.76 -34.44 -3.46
CA ARG A 913 -12.11 -35.36 -2.37
C ARG A 913 -13.53 -35.14 -1.83
N ILE A 914 -14.02 -33.90 -1.85
CA ILE A 914 -15.34 -33.53 -1.31
C ILE A 914 -16.39 -33.39 -2.43
N GLY A 915 -15.98 -32.98 -3.63
CA GLY A 915 -16.88 -32.64 -4.75
C GLY A 915 -17.43 -31.22 -4.67
N MET A 916 -16.63 -30.26 -4.17
CA MET A 916 -17.07 -28.89 -3.89
C MET A 916 -16.50 -27.89 -4.91
N ARG A 917 -17.31 -26.91 -5.34
CA ARG A 917 -16.85 -25.78 -6.17
C ARG A 917 -15.76 -25.00 -5.41
N ALA A 918 -14.65 -24.69 -6.07
CA ALA A 918 -13.45 -24.20 -5.39
C ALA A 918 -12.59 -23.26 -6.23
N ILE A 919 -11.70 -22.52 -5.56
CA ILE A 919 -10.69 -21.63 -6.17
C ILE A 919 -9.39 -21.71 -5.37
N ASP A 920 -8.24 -21.53 -6.03
CA ASP A 920 -6.96 -21.23 -5.37
C ASP A 920 -6.67 -19.72 -5.44
N VAL A 921 -6.43 -19.12 -4.29
CA VAL A 921 -5.97 -17.73 -4.15
C VAL A 921 -4.89 -17.65 -3.07
N GLY A 922 -4.17 -16.55 -2.99
CA GLY A 922 -3.34 -16.31 -1.82
C GLY A 922 -2.51 -15.05 -1.84
N ILE A 923 -1.76 -14.89 -0.75
CA ILE A 923 -1.12 -13.63 -0.42
C ILE A 923 0.29 -13.63 -1.05
N PRO A 924 0.67 -12.58 -1.81
CA PRO A 924 1.97 -12.57 -2.50
C PRO A 924 3.17 -12.55 -1.55
N GLN A 925 4.18 -13.37 -1.86
CA GLN A 925 5.50 -13.34 -1.21
C GLN A 925 6.66 -13.62 -2.17
N LEU A 926 7.82 -13.08 -1.83
CA LEU A 926 9.13 -13.42 -2.39
C LEU A 926 9.78 -14.55 -1.58
N SER A 927 10.67 -15.30 -2.23
CA SER A 927 11.53 -16.31 -1.58
C SER A 927 10.76 -17.39 -0.80
N MET A 928 9.69 -17.92 -1.41
CA MET A 928 8.99 -19.14 -0.99
C MET A 928 9.98 -20.30 -0.72
N HIS A 929 9.68 -21.18 0.24
CA HIS A 929 10.59 -22.21 0.76
C HIS A 929 11.97 -21.72 1.30
N SER A 930 12.22 -20.42 1.43
CA SER A 930 13.40 -19.92 2.17
C SER A 930 13.20 -20.09 3.68
N ILE A 931 14.29 -20.34 4.43
CA ILE A 931 14.23 -20.26 5.90
C ILE A 931 13.79 -18.86 6.39
N ARG A 932 14.00 -17.85 5.53
CA ARG A 932 13.53 -16.48 5.72
C ARG A 932 13.05 -15.88 4.40
N ALA A 933 11.75 -15.65 4.30
CA ALA A 933 11.04 -15.13 3.14
C ALA A 933 10.65 -13.65 3.34
N THR A 934 9.95 -13.06 2.36
CA THR A 934 9.50 -11.67 2.39
C THR A 934 8.09 -11.51 1.81
N THR A 935 7.20 -10.79 2.48
CA THR A 935 5.91 -10.32 1.94
C THR A 935 5.79 -8.80 2.15
N GLY A 936 4.77 -8.13 1.62
CA GLY A 936 4.51 -6.72 1.89
C GLY A 936 4.01 -6.50 3.33
N SER A 937 4.11 -5.27 3.82
CA SER A 937 3.58 -4.94 5.16
C SER A 937 2.05 -4.89 5.20
N LEU A 938 1.38 -4.52 4.10
CA LEU A 938 -0.08 -4.47 4.00
C LEU A 938 -0.71 -5.84 3.67
N ASP A 939 0.06 -6.72 3.03
CA ASP A 939 -0.40 -7.99 2.47
C ASP A 939 -1.14 -8.93 3.47
N PRO A 940 -0.73 -9.07 4.75
CA PRO A 940 -1.52 -9.81 5.74
C PRO A 940 -2.94 -9.24 5.91
N GLY A 941 -3.08 -7.92 6.01
CA GLY A 941 -4.37 -7.25 6.16
C GLY A 941 -5.20 -7.22 4.89
N LEU A 942 -4.56 -7.14 3.71
CA LEU A 942 -5.24 -7.28 2.42
C LEU A 942 -5.84 -8.69 2.24
N GLY A 943 -5.16 -9.72 2.76
CA GLY A 943 -5.71 -11.07 2.92
C GLY A 943 -6.96 -11.09 3.80
N VAL A 944 -6.88 -10.53 5.03
CA VAL A 944 -8.04 -10.45 5.94
C VAL A 944 -9.22 -9.74 5.27
N LYS A 945 -8.98 -8.67 4.51
CA LYS A 945 -10.02 -7.91 3.81
C LYS A 945 -10.82 -8.78 2.83
N LEU A 946 -10.14 -9.58 2.01
CA LEU A 946 -10.81 -10.47 1.05
C LEU A 946 -11.54 -11.61 1.76
N PHE A 947 -10.88 -12.33 2.67
CA PHE A 947 -11.47 -13.50 3.34
C PHE A 947 -12.64 -13.11 4.25
N LYS A 948 -12.59 -11.94 4.90
CA LYS A 948 -13.73 -11.39 5.64
C LYS A 948 -14.87 -11.05 4.69
N GLY A 949 -14.58 -10.44 3.55
CA GLY A 949 -15.55 -10.19 2.48
C GLY A 949 -16.21 -11.47 1.97
N PHE A 950 -15.44 -12.55 1.80
CA PHE A 950 -15.96 -13.87 1.43
C PHE A 950 -16.94 -14.40 2.47
N PHE A 951 -16.56 -14.44 3.76
CA PHE A 951 -17.46 -14.87 4.83
C PHE A 951 -18.70 -13.97 5.00
N ASP A 952 -18.59 -12.67 4.74
CA ASP A 952 -19.71 -11.74 4.88
C ASP A 952 -20.71 -11.88 3.73
N TYR A 953 -20.23 -11.80 2.49
CA TYR A 953 -21.07 -11.71 1.29
C TYR A 953 -21.35 -13.06 0.61
N PHE A 954 -20.87 -14.18 1.17
CA PHE A 954 -21.06 -15.54 0.62
C PHE A 954 -22.48 -15.79 0.12
N GLU A 955 -23.49 -15.60 0.99
CA GLU A 955 -24.89 -15.84 0.64
C GLU A 955 -25.46 -14.87 -0.40
N GLU A 956 -24.86 -13.69 -0.59
CA GLU A 956 -25.31 -12.75 -1.62
C GLU A 956 -24.72 -13.11 -2.98
N VAL A 957 -23.44 -13.49 -3.00
CA VAL A 957 -22.71 -13.86 -4.22
C VAL A 957 -23.13 -15.24 -4.72
N ASP A 958 -23.29 -16.24 -3.85
CA ASP A 958 -23.68 -17.60 -4.27
C ASP A 958 -25.04 -17.63 -5.00
N LYS A 959 -25.96 -16.73 -4.61
CA LYS A 959 -27.24 -16.53 -5.31
C LYS A 959 -27.08 -15.91 -6.71
N GLU A 960 -25.97 -15.24 -7.01
CA GLU A 960 -25.62 -14.79 -8.37
C GLU A 960 -25.13 -15.97 -9.26
N PHE A 961 -24.78 -17.11 -8.67
CA PHE A 961 -24.25 -18.31 -9.34
C PHE A 961 -25.10 -19.58 -9.11
N ALA A 962 -26.37 -19.45 -8.73
CA ALA A 962 -27.23 -20.57 -8.35
C ALA A 962 -27.54 -21.59 -9.48
N ASP A 963 -27.27 -21.23 -10.74
CA ASP A 963 -27.41 -22.09 -11.93
C ASP A 963 -26.09 -22.79 -12.34
N PHE A 964 -25.02 -22.70 -11.54
CA PHE A 964 -23.68 -23.27 -11.78
C PHE A 964 -23.21 -24.25 -10.68
#